data_AF-A0A551ZE06-F1
#
_entry.id   AF-A0A551ZE06-F1
#
_cell.length_a   1.000
_cell.length_b   1.000
_cell.length_c   1.000
_cell.angle_alpha   90.00
_cell.angle_beta   90.00
_cell.angle_gamma   90.00
#
_symmetry.space_group_name_H-M   'P 1'
#
loop_
_entity.id
_entity.type
_entity.pdbx_description
1 polymer ?
#
loop_
_entity_poly.entity_id
_entity_poly.type
_entity_poly.pdbx_seq_one_letter_code
_entity_poly.pdbx_strand_id
1 'polypeptide(L)'
;MAISSQVYASLNILYATQAPSASDISLWQTNPSLTSLSWEQTVLVFANSTAAKQTYPILQAPGAATDATRRQYVLQVFNNAYGLKEADLNAAEINYWVNWLGLTNNGAPADSDGNGIPNILDFPIVLNQYQSPAIQKALANRAQAALDFAQQFFEAGIATFDQALYDTSWNVISTVTADPASVAAAKLLTAQAVKDTIGGGTGTTFTLLDNGAVLTASANSKVAPEGKFLSTANNKVSALTFLNSSFVQDPSTSDNDVLTAQIVNLVAPNIENIETIQFSGAANAIVELAGISKAKQVEVVKGDLKIKDANNYAIDLVAGYASNLTLIETALNKDLTVNLNGTTAGASIAATLLDKSKVNLVVKAASVLSNVNTDVATLALDNTQSSFVITGDKNLTIDGNIIVFDGTNRLDATDFSGQLTLNLGKGSTITQIVGGNANDTFTLTAKVNQINGVALNGEDGSDTLTVKVGLSPTALDKVINVETIIFKEDTAADTKITTVDTLVASGATLTVDASSFTTKTLTFDGGDPVTRETNGSFKITGGALVDVLKGGEKNDTLTGGGGTDNLTGNGGNDQFLLNKATAGNNVNITDFSIVANNNDVFALSNAAFAGAPAVGAALTVSAVVGASNSANTILVDTQANLLTTNAINYGNVRFAYDTTNNKLYYDADGVAFGGPSSILIATTNAIPAPGLNVSNFTIVA
;
A
#
# COMPACT_ATOMS: atom_id res chain seq x y z
N MET A 1 20.19 -46.31 40.30
CA MET A 1 18.94 -45.50 40.36
C MET A 1 19.10 -44.40 39.34
N ALA A 2 18.12 -44.17 38.46
CA ALA A 2 18.20 -43.05 37.53
C ALA A 2 18.21 -41.73 38.32
N ILE A 3 19.26 -40.93 38.17
CA ILE A 3 19.32 -39.59 38.75
C ILE A 3 18.32 -38.67 38.03
N SER A 4 17.72 -37.71 38.74
CA SER A 4 16.79 -36.76 38.12
C SER A 4 17.53 -35.81 37.16
N SER A 5 16.81 -35.20 36.22
CA SER A 5 17.37 -34.16 35.34
C SER A 5 17.98 -32.99 36.12
N GLN A 6 17.41 -32.65 37.27
CA GLN A 6 17.94 -31.59 38.15
C GLN A 6 19.26 -31.99 38.81
N VAL A 7 19.39 -33.25 39.23
CA VAL A 7 20.66 -33.79 39.74
C VAL A 7 21.69 -33.82 38.61
N TYR A 8 21.31 -34.29 37.43
CA TYR A 8 22.17 -34.27 36.24
C TYR A 8 22.69 -32.87 35.89
N ALA A 9 21.81 -31.87 35.83
CA ALA A 9 22.18 -30.48 35.59
C ALA A 9 23.09 -29.92 36.71
N SER A 10 22.83 -30.27 37.97
CA SER A 10 23.67 -29.85 39.09
C SER A 10 25.09 -30.43 38.99
N LEU A 11 25.22 -31.71 38.63
CA LEU A 11 26.52 -32.34 38.38
C LEU A 11 27.26 -31.69 37.21
N ASN A 12 26.55 -31.34 36.13
CA ASN A 12 27.13 -30.65 34.98
C ASN A 12 27.63 -29.25 35.34
N ILE A 13 26.91 -28.51 36.18
CA ILE A 13 27.37 -27.21 36.69
C ILE A 13 28.60 -27.38 37.58
N LEU A 14 28.53 -28.30 38.55
CA LEU A 14 29.60 -28.53 39.52
C LEU A 14 30.91 -28.96 38.84
N TYR A 15 30.83 -29.85 37.85
CA TYR A 15 32.00 -30.41 37.20
C TYR A 15 32.42 -29.68 35.93
N ALA A 16 31.51 -29.09 35.17
CA ALA A 16 31.77 -28.60 33.82
C ALA A 16 31.33 -27.14 33.54
N THR A 17 30.76 -26.42 34.52
CA THR A 17 30.35 -25.00 34.36
C THR A 17 29.46 -24.72 33.17
N GLN A 18 28.53 -25.61 32.85
CA GLN A 18 27.66 -25.48 31.68
C GLN A 18 26.29 -26.10 31.89
N ALA A 19 25.31 -25.67 31.11
CA ALA A 19 24.03 -26.37 31.01
C ALA A 19 24.17 -27.63 30.14
N PRO A 20 23.47 -28.72 30.45
CA PRO A 20 23.38 -29.84 29.52
C PRO A 20 22.52 -29.50 28.29
N SER A 21 22.78 -30.13 27.16
CA SER A 21 21.85 -30.09 26.02
C SER A 21 20.66 -31.04 26.23
N ALA A 22 19.58 -30.87 25.46
CA ALA A 22 18.43 -31.78 25.52
C ALA A 22 18.81 -33.21 25.11
N SER A 23 19.72 -33.35 24.13
CA SER A 23 20.28 -34.65 23.75
C SER A 23 21.09 -35.28 24.88
N ASP A 24 21.88 -34.50 25.65
CA ASP A 24 22.61 -35.05 26.80
C ASP A 24 21.67 -35.52 27.91
N ILE A 25 20.63 -34.74 28.21
CA ILE A 25 19.61 -35.14 29.19
C ILE A 25 18.94 -36.44 28.75
N SER A 26 18.53 -36.52 27.47
CA SER A 26 17.91 -37.73 26.90
C SER A 26 18.85 -38.93 26.97
N LEU A 27 20.14 -38.76 26.64
CA LEU A 27 21.15 -39.82 26.72
C LEU A 27 21.26 -40.37 28.14
N TRP A 28 21.34 -39.48 29.14
CA TRP A 28 21.44 -39.87 30.56
C TRP A 28 20.19 -40.56 31.11
N GLN A 29 19.01 -40.20 30.59
CA GLN A 29 17.75 -40.78 31.05
C GLN A 29 17.39 -42.11 30.36
N THR A 30 17.93 -42.37 29.17
CA THR A 30 17.50 -43.52 28.34
C THR A 30 18.56 -44.58 28.13
N ASN A 31 19.85 -44.26 28.27
CA ASN A 31 20.93 -45.23 28.04
C ASN A 31 21.03 -46.24 29.22
N PRO A 32 20.86 -47.56 28.97
CA PRO A 32 20.95 -48.58 30.01
C PRO A 32 22.28 -48.61 30.77
N SER A 33 23.40 -48.22 30.15
CA SER A 33 24.72 -48.18 30.80
C SER A 33 24.89 -47.01 31.76
N LEU A 34 24.08 -45.96 31.63
CA LEU A 34 24.10 -44.78 32.51
C LEU A 34 23.00 -44.86 33.59
N THR A 35 21.81 -45.33 33.23
CA THR A 35 20.66 -45.45 34.15
C THR A 35 20.84 -46.51 35.23
N SER A 36 21.74 -47.47 35.02
CA SER A 36 22.08 -48.54 35.97
C SER A 36 23.19 -48.19 36.96
N LEU A 37 23.85 -47.03 36.81
CA LEU A 37 24.96 -46.62 37.68
C LEU A 37 24.49 -46.39 39.13
N SER A 38 25.40 -46.66 40.08
CA SER A 38 25.28 -46.15 41.45
C SER A 38 25.53 -44.64 41.51
N TRP A 39 25.24 -44.02 42.65
CA TRP A 39 25.55 -42.61 42.86
C TRP A 39 27.05 -42.34 42.68
N GLU A 40 27.88 -43.18 43.28
CA GLU A 40 29.33 -43.06 43.29
C GLU A 40 29.91 -43.26 41.88
N GLN A 41 29.39 -44.24 41.15
CA GLN A 41 29.74 -44.45 39.74
C GLN A 41 29.34 -43.26 38.87
N THR A 42 28.20 -42.62 39.16
CA THR A 42 27.75 -41.43 38.44
C THR A 42 28.69 -40.25 38.68
N VAL A 43 29.06 -39.98 39.94
CA VAL A 43 30.03 -38.93 40.31
C VAL A 43 31.36 -39.16 39.59
N LEU A 44 31.85 -40.40 39.56
CA LEU A 44 33.07 -40.75 38.84
C LEU A 44 32.99 -40.49 37.33
N VAL A 45 31.84 -40.70 36.68
CA VAL A 45 31.65 -40.37 35.26
C VAL A 45 31.84 -38.88 35.00
N PHE A 46 31.24 -38.02 35.83
CA PHE A 46 31.38 -36.57 35.71
C PHE A 46 32.79 -36.09 36.03
N ALA A 47 33.36 -36.53 37.15
CA ALA A 47 34.70 -36.13 37.58
C ALA A 47 35.78 -36.54 36.57
N ASN A 48 35.59 -37.63 35.84
CA ASN A 48 36.52 -38.10 34.81
C ASN A 48 36.25 -37.55 33.40
N SER A 49 35.16 -36.80 33.21
CA SER A 49 34.79 -36.24 31.91
C SER A 49 35.84 -35.27 31.36
N THR A 50 35.88 -35.13 30.04
CA THR A 50 36.77 -34.16 29.38
C THR A 50 36.46 -32.73 29.83
N ALA A 51 35.17 -32.39 29.95
CA ALA A 51 34.74 -31.07 30.40
C ALA A 51 35.18 -30.77 31.84
N ALA A 52 35.13 -31.77 32.74
CA ALA A 52 35.63 -31.61 34.10
C ALA A 52 37.14 -31.39 34.18
N LYS A 53 37.90 -32.12 33.37
CA LYS A 53 39.36 -31.97 33.29
C LYS A 53 39.80 -30.65 32.65
N GLN A 54 38.97 -30.05 31.80
CA GLN A 54 39.18 -28.72 31.26
C GLN A 54 38.84 -27.64 32.29
N THR A 55 37.72 -27.79 32.99
CA THR A 55 37.26 -26.86 34.03
C THR A 55 38.21 -26.84 35.23
N TYR A 56 38.67 -28.03 35.65
CA TYR A 56 39.54 -28.22 36.80
C TYR A 56 40.78 -29.03 36.40
N PRO A 57 41.90 -28.37 36.06
CA PRO A 57 43.11 -29.03 35.58
C PRO A 57 43.69 -30.10 36.53
N ILE A 58 43.46 -29.96 37.84
CA ILE A 58 43.91 -30.94 38.85
C ILE A 58 43.32 -32.35 38.62
N LEU A 59 42.14 -32.46 38.00
CA LEU A 59 41.47 -33.73 37.73
C LEU A 59 42.17 -34.56 36.64
N GLN A 60 43.12 -33.96 35.89
CA GLN A 60 43.94 -34.69 34.91
C GLN A 60 45.02 -35.54 35.58
N ALA A 61 45.53 -35.10 36.74
CA ALA A 61 46.55 -35.81 37.51
C ALA A 61 46.32 -35.67 39.03
N PRO A 62 45.25 -36.27 39.59
CA PRO A 62 44.85 -36.07 41.00
C PRO A 62 45.95 -36.43 42.01
N GLY A 63 46.80 -37.41 41.69
CA GLY A 63 47.87 -37.89 42.57
C GLY A 63 49.11 -36.99 42.66
N ALA A 64 49.20 -35.91 41.87
CA ALA A 64 50.38 -35.03 41.81
C ALA A 64 50.14 -33.65 42.47
N ALA A 65 49.10 -33.52 43.30
CA ALA A 65 48.63 -32.24 43.81
C ALA A 65 49.50 -31.65 44.94
N THR A 66 49.97 -30.41 44.75
CA THR A 66 50.58 -29.58 45.79
C THR A 66 49.51 -28.79 46.57
N ASP A 67 49.86 -28.21 47.72
CA ASP A 67 48.97 -27.29 48.45
C ASP A 67 48.50 -26.13 47.56
N ALA A 68 49.38 -25.61 46.70
CA ALA A 68 49.05 -24.51 45.78
C ALA A 68 48.00 -24.92 44.73
N THR A 69 48.15 -26.10 44.12
CA THR A 69 47.18 -26.61 43.14
C THR A 69 45.86 -27.00 43.80
N ARG A 70 45.89 -27.54 45.03
CA ARG A 70 44.67 -27.81 45.82
C ARG A 70 43.95 -26.51 46.16
N ARG A 71 44.67 -25.46 46.60
CA ARG A 71 44.08 -24.15 46.87
C ARG A 71 43.39 -23.58 45.63
N GLN A 72 44.05 -23.64 44.47
CA GLN A 72 43.45 -23.19 43.22
C GLN A 72 42.16 -23.96 42.90
N TYR A 73 42.16 -25.29 43.05
CA TYR A 73 40.97 -26.09 42.84
C TYR A 73 39.82 -25.74 43.79
N VAL A 74 40.10 -25.55 45.09
CA VAL A 74 39.09 -25.10 46.07
C VAL A 74 38.44 -23.80 45.61
N LEU A 75 39.26 -22.80 45.25
CA LEU A 75 38.76 -21.50 44.80
C LEU A 75 37.99 -21.59 43.48
N GLN A 76 38.45 -22.43 42.54
CA GLN A 76 37.74 -22.67 41.28
C GLN A 76 36.36 -23.27 41.52
N VAL A 77 36.23 -24.29 42.37
CA VAL A 77 34.92 -24.90 42.66
C VAL A 77 33.99 -23.91 43.35
N PHE A 78 34.48 -23.09 44.30
CA PHE A 78 33.66 -22.03 44.91
C PHE A 78 33.16 -21.01 43.88
N ASN A 79 34.03 -20.59 42.97
CA ASN A 79 33.68 -19.64 41.93
C ASN A 79 32.68 -20.24 40.93
N ASN A 80 32.96 -21.45 40.45
CA ASN A 80 32.21 -22.12 39.41
C ASN A 80 30.86 -22.65 39.89
N ALA A 81 30.78 -23.19 41.11
CA ALA A 81 29.52 -23.68 41.65
C ALA A 81 28.64 -22.55 42.20
N TYR A 82 29.26 -21.53 42.81
CA TYR A 82 28.56 -20.56 43.65
C TYR A 82 28.70 -19.09 43.22
N GLY A 83 29.69 -18.75 42.40
CA GLY A 83 29.99 -17.37 42.02
C GLY A 83 30.84 -16.63 43.04
N LEU A 84 31.40 -17.32 44.04
CA LEU A 84 32.14 -16.72 45.15
C LEU A 84 33.63 -16.60 44.80
N LYS A 85 34.21 -15.42 45.00
CA LYS A 85 35.65 -15.16 44.83
C LYS A 85 36.36 -15.38 46.16
N GLU A 86 37.69 -15.48 46.14
CA GLU A 86 38.49 -15.67 47.36
C GLU A 86 38.21 -14.61 48.44
N ALA A 87 37.94 -13.36 48.04
CA ALA A 87 37.59 -12.27 48.96
C ALA A 87 36.25 -12.47 49.69
N ASP A 88 35.36 -13.29 49.15
CA ASP A 88 34.04 -13.59 49.71
C ASP A 88 34.08 -14.77 50.69
N LEU A 89 35.24 -15.46 50.80
CA LEU A 89 35.40 -16.71 51.51
C LEU A 89 36.23 -16.54 52.80
N ASN A 90 35.92 -17.36 53.81
CA ASN A 90 36.71 -17.41 55.02
C ASN A 90 38.04 -18.14 54.76
N ALA A 91 39.17 -17.49 55.06
CA ALA A 91 40.50 -18.09 54.92
C ALA A 91 40.66 -19.41 55.70
N ALA A 92 40.00 -19.55 56.84
CA ALA A 92 40.00 -20.79 57.63
C ALA A 92 39.26 -21.93 56.93
N GLU A 93 38.17 -21.63 56.20
CA GLU A 93 37.43 -22.61 55.41
C GLU A 93 38.24 -23.07 54.20
N ILE A 94 38.89 -22.15 53.49
CA ILE A 94 39.80 -22.49 52.38
C ILE A 94 40.91 -23.43 52.88
N ASN A 95 41.54 -23.10 54.00
CA ASN A 95 42.62 -23.92 54.57
C ASN A 95 42.12 -25.29 55.04
N TYR A 96 40.90 -25.37 55.60
CA TYR A 96 40.27 -26.64 55.94
C TYR A 96 40.13 -27.55 54.72
N TRP A 97 39.57 -27.03 53.62
CA TRP A 97 39.39 -27.82 52.39
C TRP A 97 40.70 -28.20 51.72
N VAL A 98 41.69 -27.30 51.71
CA VAL A 98 43.03 -27.63 51.19
C VAL A 98 43.65 -28.77 51.99
N ASN A 99 43.57 -28.73 53.32
CA ASN A 99 44.08 -29.80 54.18
C ASN A 99 43.32 -31.11 53.97
N TRP A 100 41.99 -31.04 53.88
CA TRP A 100 41.13 -32.20 53.62
C TRP A 100 41.46 -32.88 52.28
N LEU A 101 41.70 -32.11 51.22
CA LEU A 101 42.15 -32.62 49.92
C LEU A 101 43.56 -33.20 49.94
N GLY A 102 44.38 -32.83 50.92
CA GLY A 102 45.75 -33.32 51.09
C GLY A 102 45.88 -34.62 51.88
N LEU A 103 44.79 -35.13 52.45
CA LEU A 103 44.79 -36.40 53.18
C LEU A 103 45.14 -37.56 52.23
N THR A 104 45.92 -38.52 52.73
CA THR A 104 46.33 -39.71 51.95
C THR A 104 46.11 -41.00 52.73
N ASN A 105 45.67 -42.06 52.05
CA ASN A 105 45.62 -43.42 52.56
C ASN A 105 46.66 -44.27 51.80
N ASN A 106 47.72 -44.72 52.47
CA ASN A 106 48.82 -45.50 51.88
C ASN A 106 49.47 -44.85 50.63
N GLY A 107 49.62 -43.53 50.63
CA GLY A 107 50.27 -42.78 49.54
C GLY A 107 49.37 -42.45 48.34
N ALA A 108 48.11 -42.87 48.35
CA ALA A 108 47.08 -42.42 47.41
C ALA A 108 46.18 -41.34 48.06
N PRO A 109 45.53 -40.45 47.28
CA PRO A 109 44.57 -39.50 47.82
C PRO A 109 43.51 -40.22 48.66
N ALA A 110 43.22 -39.71 49.86
CA ALA A 110 42.28 -40.34 50.77
C ALA A 110 40.85 -40.29 50.22
N ASP A 111 40.02 -41.19 50.72
CA ASP A 111 38.57 -41.21 50.64
C ASP A 111 38.10 -41.06 52.09
N SER A 112 37.70 -39.85 52.47
CA SER A 112 37.48 -39.47 53.87
C SER A 112 36.06 -39.72 54.37
N ASP A 113 35.10 -39.91 53.47
CA ASP A 113 33.71 -40.26 53.79
C ASP A 113 33.43 -41.76 53.56
N GLY A 114 34.38 -42.50 52.99
CA GLY A 114 34.35 -43.95 52.86
C GLY A 114 33.46 -44.45 51.73
N ASN A 115 33.19 -43.59 50.74
CA ASN A 115 32.26 -43.87 49.63
C ASN A 115 32.95 -44.52 48.42
N GLY A 116 34.27 -44.72 48.47
CA GLY A 116 35.08 -45.31 47.41
C GLY A 116 35.61 -44.30 46.37
N ILE A 117 35.40 -43.00 46.57
CA ILE A 117 35.84 -41.94 45.67
C ILE A 117 36.96 -41.12 46.34
N PRO A 118 38.10 -40.91 45.66
CA PRO A 118 39.13 -40.02 46.18
C PRO A 118 38.59 -38.60 46.43
N ASN A 119 38.97 -38.01 47.57
CA ASN A 119 38.57 -36.66 48.01
C ASN A 119 38.66 -35.62 46.89
N ILE A 120 39.69 -35.66 46.05
CA ILE A 120 39.89 -34.72 44.93
C ILE A 120 38.79 -34.83 43.86
N LEU A 121 38.34 -36.05 43.55
CA LEU A 121 37.30 -36.28 42.56
C LEU A 121 35.91 -35.96 43.13
N ASP A 122 35.70 -36.20 44.42
CA ASP A 122 34.40 -36.01 45.09
C ASP A 122 34.19 -34.58 45.62
N PHE A 123 35.25 -33.78 45.64
CA PHE A 123 35.26 -32.47 46.29
C PHE A 123 34.10 -31.53 45.92
N PRO A 124 33.69 -31.35 44.65
CA PRO A 124 32.57 -30.46 44.32
C PRO A 124 31.25 -30.88 44.97
N ILE A 125 31.05 -32.18 45.16
CA ILE A 125 29.87 -32.75 45.82
C ILE A 125 29.95 -32.56 47.32
N VAL A 126 31.07 -33.00 47.92
CA VAL A 126 31.29 -32.90 49.36
C VAL A 126 31.20 -31.44 49.78
N LEU A 127 31.90 -30.53 49.08
CA LEU A 127 31.83 -29.10 49.36
C LEU A 127 30.37 -28.63 49.44
N ASN A 128 29.56 -28.95 48.42
CA ASN A 128 28.16 -28.55 48.37
C ASN A 128 27.32 -29.04 49.54
N GLN A 129 27.54 -30.26 50.01
CA GLN A 129 26.81 -30.84 51.14
C GLN A 129 27.07 -30.06 52.45
N TYR A 130 28.27 -29.50 52.61
CA TYR A 130 28.66 -28.73 53.80
C TYR A 130 28.38 -27.22 53.68
N GLN A 131 27.89 -26.75 52.52
CA GLN A 131 27.54 -25.34 52.34
C GLN A 131 26.22 -24.97 53.00
N SER A 132 26.03 -23.67 53.27
CA SER A 132 24.78 -23.15 53.84
C SER A 132 23.55 -23.42 52.96
N PRO A 133 22.32 -23.48 53.53
CA PRO A 133 21.10 -23.66 52.75
C PRO A 133 20.91 -22.65 51.62
N ALA A 134 21.39 -21.41 51.79
CA ALA A 134 21.33 -20.37 50.77
C ALA A 134 22.22 -20.70 49.56
N ILE A 135 23.43 -21.22 49.79
CA ILE A 135 24.37 -21.61 48.73
C ILE A 135 23.86 -22.86 48.00
N GLN A 136 23.36 -23.87 48.73
CA GLN A 136 22.71 -25.04 48.12
C GLN A 136 21.49 -24.64 47.27
N LYS A 137 20.71 -23.65 47.75
CA LYS A 137 19.57 -23.10 47.02
C LYS A 137 20.00 -22.40 45.72
N ALA A 138 21.12 -21.67 45.73
CA ALA A 138 21.66 -21.06 44.52
C ALA A 138 22.03 -22.10 43.44
N LEU A 139 22.67 -23.21 43.82
CA LEU A 139 22.97 -24.31 42.90
C LEU A 139 21.69 -24.94 42.33
N ALA A 140 20.68 -25.19 43.18
CA ALA A 140 19.40 -25.74 42.73
C ALA A 140 18.67 -24.80 41.75
N ASN A 141 18.75 -23.48 41.99
CA ASN A 141 18.21 -22.46 41.09
C ASN A 141 18.99 -22.42 39.77
N ARG A 142 20.33 -22.53 39.79
CA ARG A 142 21.16 -22.64 38.57
C ARG A 142 20.81 -23.88 37.76
N ALA A 143 20.63 -25.03 38.41
CA ALA A 143 20.20 -26.26 37.74
C ALA A 143 18.82 -26.10 37.08
N GLN A 144 17.89 -25.38 37.74
CA GLN A 144 16.60 -25.06 37.14
C GLN A 144 16.74 -24.16 35.89
N ALA A 145 17.59 -23.13 35.95
CA ALA A 145 17.86 -22.27 34.80
C ALA A 145 18.57 -23.01 33.66
N ALA A 146 19.47 -23.94 33.97
CA ALA A 146 20.16 -24.78 32.99
C ALA A 146 19.19 -25.73 32.26
N LEU A 147 18.24 -26.32 32.98
CA LEU A 147 17.19 -27.14 32.36
C LEU A 147 16.24 -26.31 31.51
N ASP A 148 15.88 -25.11 31.97
CA ASP A 148 15.06 -24.17 31.19
C ASP A 148 15.81 -23.72 29.92
N PHE A 149 17.12 -23.50 29.99
CA PHE A 149 17.98 -23.24 28.83
C PHE A 149 17.94 -24.39 27.81
N ALA A 150 18.18 -25.61 28.25
CA ALA A 150 18.12 -26.80 27.40
C ALA A 150 16.74 -26.96 26.73
N GLN A 151 15.67 -26.73 27.49
CA GLN A 151 14.29 -26.87 27.02
C GLN A 151 13.93 -25.83 25.96
N GLN A 152 14.23 -24.55 26.22
CA GLN A 152 13.90 -23.48 25.26
C GLN A 152 14.67 -23.64 23.94
N PHE A 153 15.93 -24.07 23.97
CA PHE A 153 16.68 -24.37 22.75
C PHE A 153 16.13 -25.60 22.01
N PHE A 154 15.71 -26.64 22.71
CA PHE A 154 15.07 -27.81 22.11
C PHE A 154 13.74 -27.46 21.44
N GLU A 155 12.91 -26.62 22.08
CA GLU A 155 11.67 -26.08 21.50
C GLU A 155 11.93 -25.26 20.23
N ALA A 156 13.10 -24.61 20.15
CA ALA A 156 13.58 -23.93 18.95
C ALA A 156 14.26 -24.86 17.93
N GLY A 157 14.23 -26.18 18.13
CA GLY A 157 14.77 -27.18 17.21
C GLY A 157 16.25 -27.52 17.40
N ILE A 158 16.90 -26.99 18.45
CA ILE A 158 18.33 -27.19 18.73
C ILE A 158 18.47 -28.18 19.90
N ALA A 159 18.68 -29.46 19.59
CA ALA A 159 18.75 -30.52 20.59
C ALA A 159 20.17 -30.76 21.16
N THR A 160 21.21 -30.48 20.37
CA THR A 160 22.63 -30.66 20.72
C THR A 160 23.35 -29.32 20.79
N PHE A 161 24.24 -29.14 21.76
CA PHE A 161 25.05 -27.93 21.89
C PHE A 161 26.48 -28.14 21.39
N ASP A 162 27.00 -27.13 20.71
CA ASP A 162 28.43 -26.96 20.46
C ASP A 162 29.08 -26.12 21.58
N GLN A 163 30.38 -25.85 21.48
CA GLN A 163 31.11 -25.09 22.49
C GLN A 163 30.55 -23.67 22.68
N ALA A 164 30.12 -23.00 21.60
CA ALA A 164 29.60 -21.65 21.68
C ALA A 164 28.27 -21.59 22.46
N LEU A 165 27.40 -22.59 22.27
CA LEU A 165 26.16 -22.73 23.03
C LEU A 165 26.42 -23.13 24.49
N TYR A 166 27.42 -23.97 24.77
CA TYR A 166 27.83 -24.24 26.15
C TYR A 166 28.33 -22.97 26.86
N ASP A 167 29.17 -22.18 26.21
CA ASP A 167 29.66 -20.91 26.76
C ASP A 167 28.53 -19.90 26.97
N THR A 168 27.58 -19.82 26.02
CA THR A 168 26.37 -19.00 26.13
C THR A 168 25.51 -19.44 27.32
N SER A 169 25.36 -20.75 27.52
CA SER A 169 24.62 -21.30 28.65
C SER A 169 25.25 -20.86 29.98
N TRP A 170 26.59 -20.84 30.06
CA TRP A 170 27.30 -20.41 31.27
C TRP A 170 27.09 -18.92 31.55
N ASN A 171 27.15 -18.08 30.52
CA ASN A 171 26.88 -16.64 30.65
C ASN A 171 25.48 -16.37 31.21
N VAL A 172 24.49 -17.22 30.92
CA VAL A 172 23.15 -17.12 31.48
C VAL A 172 23.10 -17.65 32.91
N ILE A 173 23.50 -18.90 33.15
CA ILE A 173 23.29 -19.57 34.44
C ILE A 173 24.22 -19.04 35.55
N SER A 174 25.39 -18.49 35.21
CA SER A 174 26.29 -17.87 36.20
C SER A 174 25.66 -16.66 36.91
N THR A 175 24.69 -15.98 36.28
CA THR A 175 23.95 -14.83 36.85
C THR A 175 22.94 -15.21 37.94
N VAL A 176 22.60 -16.50 38.05
CA VAL A 176 21.56 -16.98 38.97
C VAL A 176 22.09 -17.12 40.39
N THR A 177 21.31 -16.67 41.37
CA THR A 177 21.62 -16.69 42.80
C THR A 177 20.56 -17.47 43.60
N ALA A 178 20.62 -17.40 44.94
CA ALA A 178 19.60 -18.00 45.81
C ALA A 178 18.22 -17.34 45.67
N ASP A 179 18.16 -16.09 45.17
CA ASP A 179 16.93 -15.34 44.93
C ASP A 179 16.15 -15.92 43.72
N PRO A 180 14.89 -16.36 43.88
CA PRO A 180 14.04 -16.81 42.78
C PRO A 180 13.91 -15.80 41.62
N ALA A 181 14.00 -14.49 41.87
CA ALA A 181 13.92 -13.47 40.82
C ALA A 181 15.05 -13.59 39.79
N SER A 182 16.23 -14.06 40.21
CA SER A 182 17.37 -14.28 39.31
C SER A 182 17.12 -15.42 38.31
N VAL A 183 16.30 -16.42 38.66
CA VAL A 183 15.90 -17.50 37.73
C VAL A 183 14.98 -16.95 36.65
N ALA A 184 14.04 -16.08 37.01
CA ALA A 184 13.16 -15.42 36.04
C ALA A 184 13.95 -14.51 35.09
N ALA A 185 14.95 -13.78 35.60
CA ALA A 185 15.86 -12.99 34.78
C ALA A 185 16.68 -13.87 33.81
N ALA A 186 17.24 -14.99 34.30
CA ALA A 186 17.97 -15.94 33.46
C ALA A 186 17.08 -16.56 32.38
N LYS A 187 15.82 -16.87 32.68
CA LYS A 187 14.84 -17.34 31.70
C LYS A 187 14.60 -16.34 30.55
N LEU A 188 14.59 -15.04 30.84
CA LEU A 188 14.52 -13.98 29.83
C LEU A 188 15.81 -13.90 29.00
N LEU A 189 16.97 -14.03 29.64
CA LEU A 189 18.26 -14.09 28.93
C LEU A 189 18.35 -15.31 28.00
N THR A 190 17.86 -16.48 28.45
CA THR A 190 17.72 -17.66 27.61
C THR A 190 16.82 -17.39 26.40
N ALA A 191 15.63 -16.82 26.63
CA ALA A 191 14.70 -16.52 25.54
C ALA A 191 15.32 -15.56 24.51
N GLN A 192 16.15 -14.63 24.97
CA GLN A 192 16.93 -13.76 24.09
C GLN A 192 18.01 -14.54 23.33
N ALA A 193 18.80 -15.37 24.02
CA ALA A 193 19.83 -16.19 23.39
C ALA A 193 19.26 -17.15 22.32
N VAL A 194 18.07 -17.72 22.55
CA VAL A 194 17.35 -18.52 21.55
C VAL A 194 17.04 -17.69 20.32
N LYS A 195 16.44 -16.49 20.49
CA LYS A 195 16.13 -15.58 19.39
C LYS A 195 17.38 -15.15 18.61
N ASP A 196 18.47 -14.88 19.31
CA ASP A 196 19.75 -14.51 18.70
C ASP A 196 20.32 -15.67 17.88
N THR A 197 20.15 -16.91 18.36
CA THR A 197 20.64 -18.12 17.69
C THR A 197 19.84 -18.47 16.43
N ILE A 198 18.52 -18.23 16.43
CA ILE A 198 17.63 -18.63 15.33
C ILE A 198 17.31 -17.51 14.32
N GLY A 199 17.91 -16.31 14.45
CA GLY A 199 17.58 -15.17 13.59
C GLY A 199 16.39 -14.37 14.13
N GLY A 200 16.64 -13.34 14.95
CA GLY A 200 15.55 -12.53 15.53
C GLY A 200 15.84 -11.77 16.82
N GLY A 201 17.08 -11.79 17.28
CA GLY A 201 17.55 -11.06 18.45
C GLY A 201 17.39 -9.54 18.41
N THR A 202 17.51 -8.86 19.56
CA THR A 202 17.79 -7.40 19.57
C THR A 202 19.27 -7.22 19.31
N GLY A 203 19.61 -7.02 18.03
CA GLY A 203 20.98 -6.86 17.60
C GLY A 203 21.63 -5.56 18.04
N THR A 204 22.87 -5.34 17.60
CA THR A 204 23.63 -4.12 17.90
C THR A 204 23.22 -3.00 16.94
N THR A 205 23.19 -1.76 17.44
CA THR A 205 23.09 -0.57 16.58
C THR A 205 24.48 -0.03 16.29
N PHE A 206 24.82 0.06 15.02
CA PHE A 206 26.09 0.54 14.49
C PHE A 206 25.93 1.92 13.86
N THR A 207 27.02 2.70 13.85
CA THR A 207 27.12 3.95 13.10
C THR A 207 28.37 3.92 12.23
N LEU A 208 28.24 4.23 10.94
CA LEU A 208 29.38 4.42 10.04
C LEU A 208 29.99 5.80 10.27
N LEU A 209 31.30 5.88 10.48
CA LEU A 209 31.98 7.10 10.95
C LEU A 209 32.79 7.81 9.86
N ASP A 210 33.46 7.07 8.97
CA ASP A 210 34.36 7.64 7.96
C ASP A 210 34.37 6.82 6.65
N ASN A 211 34.83 7.41 5.54
CA ASN A 211 34.96 6.76 4.23
C ASN A 211 35.77 5.45 4.32
N GLY A 212 35.35 4.43 3.59
CA GLY A 212 35.95 3.11 3.66
C GLY A 212 35.65 2.35 4.95
N ALA A 213 34.52 2.64 5.61
CA ALA A 213 34.06 1.87 6.76
C ALA A 213 33.80 0.42 6.37
N VAL A 214 34.21 -0.52 7.23
CA VAL A 214 34.00 -1.96 7.02
C VAL A 214 33.27 -2.52 8.23
N LEU A 215 32.12 -3.14 7.99
CA LEU A 215 31.31 -3.79 9.01
C LEU A 215 30.80 -5.14 8.52
N THR A 216 31.35 -6.21 9.07
CA THR A 216 30.96 -7.60 8.76
C THR A 216 30.91 -8.42 10.05
N ALA A 217 30.69 -9.73 9.94
CA ALA A 217 30.80 -10.67 11.06
C ALA A 217 32.21 -10.79 11.66
N SER A 218 33.24 -10.35 10.94
CA SER A 218 34.66 -10.54 11.34
C SER A 218 35.53 -9.29 11.21
N ALA A 219 35.00 -8.22 10.61
CA ALA A 219 35.71 -6.95 10.44
C ALA A 219 34.85 -5.78 10.93
N ASN A 220 35.46 -4.92 11.74
CA ASN A 220 34.90 -3.66 12.22
C ASN A 220 36.00 -2.60 12.09
N SER A 221 35.79 -1.61 11.22
CA SER A 221 36.73 -0.51 11.03
C SER A 221 35.96 0.76 10.67
N LYS A 222 36.28 1.87 11.34
CA LYS A 222 35.62 3.17 11.17
C LYS A 222 34.10 3.11 11.40
N VAL A 223 33.69 2.28 12.35
CA VAL A 223 32.30 2.15 12.81
C VAL A 223 32.25 2.18 14.33
N ALA A 224 31.12 2.62 14.88
CA ALA A 224 30.84 2.55 16.32
C ALA A 224 29.68 1.60 16.59
N PRO A 225 29.67 0.83 17.70
CA PRO A 225 30.78 0.67 18.64
C PRO A 225 31.96 -0.11 18.04
N GLU A 226 33.18 0.25 18.43
CA GLU A 226 34.40 -0.45 18.02
C GLU A 226 34.44 -1.87 18.62
N GLY A 227 34.97 -2.84 17.86
CA GLY A 227 35.14 -4.22 18.33
C GLY A 227 33.84 -5.02 18.46
N LYS A 228 32.73 -4.53 17.90
CA LYS A 228 31.46 -5.27 17.76
C LYS A 228 31.21 -5.61 16.29
N PHE A 229 30.50 -6.70 16.02
CA PHE A 229 30.35 -7.21 14.66
C PHE A 229 28.88 -7.44 14.34
N LEU A 230 28.54 -7.46 13.05
CA LEU A 230 27.23 -7.94 12.64
C LEU A 230 27.08 -9.41 13.03
N SER A 231 25.86 -9.82 13.32
CA SER A 231 25.50 -11.10 13.94
C SER A 231 24.18 -11.57 13.37
N THR A 232 23.80 -12.82 13.61
CA THR A 232 22.48 -13.40 13.25
C THR A 232 21.29 -12.82 14.03
N ALA A 233 21.40 -11.61 14.57
CA ALA A 233 20.36 -10.95 15.35
C ALA A 233 20.04 -9.62 14.67
N ASN A 234 18.78 -9.17 14.70
CA ASN A 234 18.33 -7.96 14.00
C ASN A 234 19.15 -6.71 14.40
N ASN A 235 20.20 -6.44 13.65
CA ASN A 235 21.12 -5.33 13.80
C ASN A 235 20.56 -4.09 13.10
N LYS A 236 21.08 -2.93 13.49
CA LYS A 236 20.79 -1.66 12.82
C LYS A 236 22.09 -1.00 12.43
N VAL A 237 22.18 -0.49 11.22
CA VAL A 237 23.34 0.28 10.75
C VAL A 237 22.85 1.67 10.38
N SER A 238 23.44 2.71 10.96
CA SER A 238 23.10 4.10 10.66
C SER A 238 24.26 4.83 10.02
N ALA A 239 23.99 5.49 8.89
CA ALA A 239 24.93 6.35 8.20
C ALA A 239 24.30 7.74 8.05
N LEU A 240 24.75 8.68 8.89
CA LEU A 240 24.36 10.11 8.81
C LEU A 240 24.64 10.71 7.43
N THR A 241 25.63 10.18 6.73
CA THR A 241 25.85 10.33 5.30
C THR A 241 26.44 9.01 4.84
N PHE A 242 25.98 8.42 3.74
CA PHE A 242 26.61 7.21 3.24
C PHE A 242 28.00 7.56 2.69
N LEU A 243 29.01 6.89 3.23
CA LEU A 243 30.40 7.23 3.01
C LEU A 243 30.98 6.34 1.89
N ASN A 244 31.77 6.93 1.00
CA ASN A 244 32.28 6.25 -0.17
C ASN A 244 33.18 5.06 0.21
N SER A 245 33.13 4.02 -0.61
CA SER A 245 33.90 2.77 -0.43
C SER A 245 33.61 2.00 0.87
N SER A 246 32.48 2.29 1.54
CA SER A 246 32.07 1.50 2.72
C SER A 246 31.56 0.12 2.30
N PHE A 247 31.89 -0.91 3.09
CA PHE A 247 31.47 -2.30 2.90
C PHE A 247 30.70 -2.80 4.13
N VAL A 248 29.45 -3.18 3.93
CA VAL A 248 28.59 -3.74 4.98
C VAL A 248 28.07 -5.10 4.53
N GLN A 249 28.35 -6.15 5.30
CA GLN A 249 27.92 -7.51 4.99
C GLN A 249 27.39 -8.18 6.25
N ASP A 250 26.08 -8.44 6.26
CA ASP A 250 25.47 -9.22 7.33
C ASP A 250 25.78 -10.72 7.16
N PRO A 251 26.17 -11.47 8.20
CA PRO A 251 26.35 -12.93 8.12
C PRO A 251 25.08 -13.75 7.85
N SER A 252 23.89 -13.18 8.00
CA SER A 252 22.61 -13.89 7.94
C SER A 252 21.76 -13.37 6.78
N THR A 253 20.67 -14.07 6.45
CA THR A 253 19.63 -13.55 5.54
C THR A 253 18.22 -13.82 6.11
N SER A 254 18.17 -14.27 7.36
CA SER A 254 16.98 -14.80 8.03
C SER A 254 16.40 -13.87 9.09
N ASP A 255 17.21 -12.95 9.58
CA ASP A 255 16.86 -11.85 10.47
C ASP A 255 16.34 -10.65 9.67
N ASN A 256 16.23 -9.50 10.34
CA ASN A 256 15.63 -8.27 9.83
C ASN A 256 16.57 -7.10 10.10
N ASP A 257 17.75 -7.14 9.50
CA ASP A 257 18.71 -6.07 9.59
C ASP A 257 18.25 -4.84 8.82
N VAL A 258 18.48 -3.67 9.42
CA VAL A 258 18.10 -2.39 8.82
C VAL A 258 19.29 -1.47 8.68
N LEU A 259 19.59 -1.05 7.46
CA LEU A 259 20.56 0.01 7.18
C LEU A 259 19.83 1.30 6.81
N THR A 260 20.15 2.39 7.50
CA THR A 260 19.65 3.75 7.22
C THR A 260 20.77 4.63 6.71
N ALA A 261 20.54 5.33 5.60
CA ALA A 261 21.59 6.08 4.91
C ALA A 261 21.09 7.39 4.29
N GLN A 262 21.70 8.51 4.66
CA GLN A 262 21.50 9.76 3.93
C GLN A 262 22.46 9.86 2.74
N ILE A 263 21.95 10.13 1.55
CA ILE A 263 22.73 10.30 0.32
C ILE A 263 22.79 11.79 0.00
N VAL A 264 23.99 12.36 -0.08
CA VAL A 264 24.20 13.80 -0.35
C VAL A 264 24.94 14.08 -1.64
N ASN A 265 25.66 13.09 -2.18
CA ASN A 265 26.43 13.15 -3.42
C ASN A 265 26.24 11.82 -4.18
N LEU A 266 27.03 11.58 -5.24
CA LEU A 266 27.14 10.26 -5.84
C LEU A 266 27.81 9.27 -4.87
N VAL A 267 27.15 8.13 -4.63
CA VAL A 267 27.70 7.01 -3.86
C VAL A 267 27.43 5.67 -4.56
N ALA A 268 28.40 4.76 -4.45
CA ALA A 268 28.30 3.37 -4.92
C ALA A 268 28.49 2.42 -3.71
N PRO A 269 27.41 2.12 -2.96
CA PRO A 269 27.46 1.24 -1.80
C PRO A 269 27.88 -0.19 -2.17
N ASN A 270 28.63 -0.83 -1.27
CA ASN A 270 28.85 -2.28 -1.30
C ASN A 270 28.16 -2.88 -0.07
N ILE A 271 26.94 -3.37 -0.27
CA ILE A 271 26.07 -3.90 0.79
C ILE A 271 25.62 -5.29 0.39
N GLU A 272 25.82 -6.26 1.28
CA GLU A 272 25.33 -7.62 1.09
C GLU A 272 24.51 -8.06 2.30
N ASN A 273 23.45 -8.83 2.02
CA ASN A 273 22.62 -9.54 3.00
C ASN A 273 21.76 -8.67 3.94
N ILE A 274 21.94 -7.34 4.00
CA ILE A 274 21.06 -6.47 4.77
C ILE A 274 19.63 -6.51 4.21
N GLU A 275 18.64 -6.89 5.02
CA GLU A 275 17.26 -7.07 4.57
C GLU A 275 16.58 -5.78 4.11
N THR A 276 16.66 -4.73 4.90
CA THR A 276 15.98 -3.45 4.61
C THR A 276 17.01 -2.33 4.55
N ILE A 277 17.06 -1.67 3.39
CA ILE A 277 17.92 -0.51 3.17
C ILE A 277 17.06 0.72 2.97
N GLN A 278 17.25 1.74 3.81
CA GLN A 278 16.47 2.97 3.83
C GLN A 278 17.34 4.15 3.41
N PHE A 279 17.03 4.76 2.27
CA PHE A 279 17.71 5.93 1.77
C PHE A 279 16.95 7.22 2.08
N SER A 280 17.68 8.29 2.39
CA SER A 280 17.17 9.67 2.40
C SER A 280 18.04 10.51 1.49
N GLY A 281 17.48 11.18 0.49
CA GLY A 281 18.25 11.93 -0.49
C GLY A 281 18.37 13.43 -0.20
N ALA A 282 19.44 14.05 -0.68
CA ALA A 282 19.57 15.51 -0.82
C ALA A 282 19.43 15.92 -2.30
N ALA A 283 19.29 17.21 -2.56
CA ALA A 283 19.21 17.71 -3.94
C ALA A 283 20.40 17.22 -4.78
N ASN A 284 20.10 16.61 -5.93
CA ASN A 284 21.07 16.00 -6.86
C ASN A 284 21.83 14.76 -6.34
N ALA A 285 21.44 14.18 -5.21
CA ALA A 285 22.01 12.93 -4.71
C ALA A 285 21.81 11.77 -5.69
N ILE A 286 22.83 10.91 -5.82
CA ILE A 286 22.79 9.72 -6.68
C ILE A 286 23.28 8.51 -5.88
N VAL A 287 22.52 7.42 -5.89
CA VAL A 287 22.95 6.12 -5.35
C VAL A 287 22.96 5.06 -6.45
N GLU A 288 24.04 4.29 -6.56
CA GLU A 288 24.15 3.15 -7.48
C GLU A 288 23.78 1.84 -6.76
N LEU A 289 22.82 1.08 -7.30
CA LEU A 289 22.38 -0.18 -6.67
C LEU A 289 23.16 -1.41 -7.15
N ALA A 290 24.10 -1.27 -8.10
CA ALA A 290 24.90 -2.39 -8.61
C ALA A 290 25.69 -3.13 -7.51
N GLY A 291 26.14 -2.44 -6.46
CA GLY A 291 26.89 -3.03 -5.34
C GLY A 291 26.02 -3.54 -4.19
N ILE A 292 24.70 -3.54 -4.34
CA ILE A 292 23.77 -4.06 -3.33
C ILE A 292 23.28 -5.44 -3.75
N SER A 293 23.37 -6.42 -2.86
CA SER A 293 22.90 -7.79 -3.11
C SER A 293 22.04 -8.34 -1.98
N LYS A 294 21.00 -9.11 -2.35
CA LYS A 294 20.08 -9.83 -1.46
C LYS A 294 19.27 -8.97 -0.48
N ALA A 295 19.20 -7.66 -0.71
CA ALA A 295 18.25 -6.82 0.02
C ALA A 295 16.81 -7.28 -0.30
N LYS A 296 15.98 -7.42 0.73
CA LYS A 296 14.56 -7.74 0.58
C LYS A 296 13.75 -6.49 0.23
N GLN A 297 14.16 -5.33 0.77
CA GLN A 297 13.50 -4.05 0.60
C GLN A 297 14.51 -2.93 0.40
N VAL A 298 14.25 -2.07 -0.60
CA VAL A 298 14.99 -0.83 -0.83
C VAL A 298 13.99 0.32 -0.76
N GLU A 299 14.06 1.08 0.33
CA GLU A 299 13.13 2.14 0.65
C GLU A 299 13.75 3.52 0.41
N VAL A 300 12.93 4.46 -0.07
CA VAL A 300 13.27 5.89 -0.08
C VAL A 300 12.35 6.60 0.89
N VAL A 301 12.95 7.13 1.95
CA VAL A 301 12.24 7.68 3.10
C VAL A 301 11.83 9.12 2.87
N LYS A 302 12.73 9.94 2.31
CA LYS A 302 12.53 11.37 2.10
C LYS A 302 13.58 11.97 1.17
N GLY A 303 13.27 13.15 0.64
CA GLY A 303 14.19 13.97 -0.13
C GLY A 303 14.39 13.50 -1.56
N ASP A 304 15.01 14.36 -2.36
CA ASP A 304 15.26 14.10 -3.77
C ASP A 304 16.33 13.03 -3.92
N LEU A 305 16.10 12.04 -4.79
CA LEU A 305 17.07 10.97 -5.00
C LEU A 305 17.06 10.49 -6.45
N LYS A 306 18.25 10.34 -7.01
CA LYS A 306 18.46 9.61 -8.26
C LYS A 306 19.00 8.22 -7.95
N ILE A 307 18.42 7.19 -8.52
CA ILE A 307 18.81 5.80 -8.32
C ILE A 307 19.29 5.24 -9.64
N LYS A 308 20.56 4.86 -9.70
CA LYS A 308 21.15 4.15 -10.83
C LYS A 308 21.13 2.65 -10.58
N ASP A 309 21.01 1.88 -11.67
CA ASP A 309 20.73 0.45 -11.62
C ASP A 309 19.37 0.18 -10.93
N ALA A 310 18.43 1.10 -11.15
CA ALA A 310 17.12 1.08 -10.51
C ALA A 310 16.30 -0.16 -10.85
N ASN A 311 16.62 -0.83 -11.96
CA ASN A 311 15.99 -2.09 -12.33
C ASN A 311 16.43 -3.28 -11.44
N ASN A 312 17.45 -3.15 -10.57
CA ASN A 312 17.90 -4.23 -9.70
C ASN A 312 16.90 -4.57 -8.58
N TYR A 313 16.14 -3.57 -8.10
CA TYR A 313 15.23 -3.71 -6.97
C TYR A 313 13.92 -2.97 -7.25
N ALA A 314 12.82 -3.46 -6.66
CA ALA A 314 11.64 -2.63 -6.52
C ALA A 314 11.94 -1.54 -5.48
N ILE A 315 11.60 -0.30 -5.80
CA ILE A 315 11.85 0.87 -4.94
C ILE A 315 10.58 1.18 -4.15
N ASP A 316 10.64 1.06 -2.83
CA ASP A 316 9.54 1.39 -1.93
C ASP A 316 9.60 2.88 -1.55
N LEU A 317 8.68 3.68 -2.07
CA LEU A 317 8.44 5.03 -1.53
C LEU A 317 7.60 4.89 -0.27
N VAL A 318 8.17 5.27 0.88
CA VAL A 318 7.49 5.11 2.17
C VAL A 318 6.32 6.09 2.34
N ALA A 319 5.45 5.81 3.31
CA ALA A 319 4.35 6.70 3.67
C ALA A 319 4.85 8.12 3.99
N GLY A 320 4.22 9.13 3.39
CA GLY A 320 4.58 10.53 3.55
C GLY A 320 5.70 11.03 2.62
N TYR A 321 6.24 10.20 1.73
CA TYR A 321 7.21 10.67 0.73
C TYR A 321 6.60 11.78 -0.15
N ALA A 322 7.34 12.88 -0.34
CA ALA A 322 6.89 14.12 -0.98
C ALA A 322 8.07 14.84 -1.68
N SER A 323 8.85 14.11 -2.47
CA SER A 323 10.06 14.63 -3.12
C SER A 323 10.25 14.02 -4.52
N ASN A 324 11.32 14.40 -5.21
CA ASN A 324 11.56 13.95 -6.58
C ASN A 324 12.40 12.66 -6.61
N LEU A 325 11.85 11.58 -7.17
CA LEU A 325 12.58 10.35 -7.49
C LEU A 325 12.96 10.34 -8.98
N THR A 326 14.21 10.06 -9.30
CA THR A 326 14.65 9.76 -10.67
C THR A 326 15.27 8.38 -10.74
N LEU A 327 14.77 7.53 -11.62
CA LEU A 327 15.30 6.20 -11.86
C LEU A 327 16.20 6.24 -13.09
N ILE A 328 17.34 5.56 -13.06
CA ILE A 328 18.28 5.46 -14.17
C ILE A 328 18.49 3.99 -14.47
N GLU A 329 18.02 3.57 -15.64
CA GLU A 329 18.18 2.21 -16.16
C GLU A 329 19.62 1.99 -16.62
N THR A 330 20.16 0.81 -16.34
CA THR A 330 21.49 0.39 -16.80
C THR A 330 21.52 -1.01 -17.40
N ALA A 331 20.44 -1.79 -17.22
CA ALA A 331 20.32 -3.16 -17.73
C ALA A 331 19.07 -3.27 -18.61
N LEU A 332 19.29 -3.69 -19.86
CA LEU A 332 18.25 -3.76 -20.88
C LEU A 332 17.24 -4.88 -20.60
N ASN A 333 16.04 -4.72 -21.13
CA ASN A 333 14.91 -5.65 -21.10
C ASN A 333 14.42 -5.96 -19.69
N LYS A 334 14.58 -5.01 -18.76
CA LYS A 334 14.12 -5.16 -17.37
C LYS A 334 13.37 -3.93 -16.92
N ASP A 335 12.07 -4.12 -16.70
CA ASP A 335 11.20 -3.08 -16.19
C ASP A 335 11.65 -2.58 -14.81
N LEU A 336 11.31 -1.33 -14.53
CA LEU A 336 11.52 -0.70 -13.24
C LEU A 336 10.23 -0.79 -12.42
N THR A 337 10.35 -0.87 -11.10
CA THR A 337 9.19 -0.95 -10.21
C THR A 337 9.32 0.04 -9.06
N VAL A 338 8.27 0.84 -8.86
CA VAL A 338 8.11 1.74 -7.72
C VAL A 338 6.83 1.35 -6.98
N ASN A 339 6.97 1.01 -5.71
CA ASN A 339 5.85 0.76 -4.82
C ASN A 339 5.47 2.06 -4.10
N LEU A 340 4.21 2.47 -4.21
CA LEU A 340 3.68 3.66 -3.56
C LEU A 340 2.99 3.25 -2.24
N ASN A 341 3.68 3.44 -1.12
CA ASN A 341 3.18 3.08 0.21
C ASN A 341 2.51 4.26 0.94
N GLY A 342 1.91 5.19 0.19
CA GLY A 342 1.19 6.35 0.74
C GLY A 342 1.93 7.66 0.53
N THR A 343 2.33 7.94 -0.71
CA THR A 343 2.99 9.20 -1.06
C THR A 343 2.01 10.37 -0.92
N THR A 344 2.54 11.57 -0.70
CA THR A 344 1.74 12.79 -0.55
C THR A 344 2.12 13.80 -1.63
N ALA A 345 1.33 14.88 -1.74
CA ALA A 345 1.58 15.94 -2.70
C ALA A 345 3.03 16.46 -2.61
N GLY A 346 3.68 16.59 -3.77
CA GLY A 346 5.11 16.89 -3.89
C GLY A 346 5.97 15.70 -4.33
N ALA A 347 5.42 14.48 -4.33
CA ALA A 347 6.10 13.31 -4.89
C ALA A 347 6.03 13.28 -6.43
N SER A 348 7.19 13.15 -7.10
CA SER A 348 7.27 12.97 -8.56
C SER A 348 8.21 11.83 -8.93
N ILE A 349 7.98 11.22 -10.10
CA ILE A 349 8.78 10.09 -10.58
C ILE A 349 9.20 10.34 -12.03
N ALA A 350 10.50 10.34 -12.27
CA ALA A 350 11.07 10.37 -13.61
C ALA A 350 11.91 9.11 -13.85
N ALA A 351 12.02 8.68 -15.10
CA ALA A 351 12.94 7.60 -15.48
C ALA A 351 13.77 8.00 -16.71
N THR A 352 15.06 7.72 -16.62
CA THR A 352 16.00 7.71 -17.76
C THR A 352 16.23 6.28 -18.19
N LEU A 353 15.75 5.96 -19.39
CA LEU A 353 15.66 4.60 -19.91
C LEU A 353 16.65 4.37 -21.07
N LEU A 354 17.20 3.17 -21.14
CA LEU A 354 18.08 2.71 -22.22
C LEU A 354 17.32 1.91 -23.28
N ASP A 355 16.15 1.37 -22.95
CA ASP A 355 15.26 0.70 -23.89
C ASP A 355 13.77 0.98 -23.60
N LYS A 356 12.89 0.19 -24.22
CA LYS A 356 11.42 0.28 -24.08
C LYS A 356 10.87 -0.25 -22.75
N SER A 357 11.69 -0.29 -21.70
CA SER A 357 11.29 -0.73 -20.36
C SER A 357 10.10 0.06 -19.84
N LYS A 358 9.26 -0.62 -19.07
CA LYS A 358 8.13 -0.03 -18.36
C LYS A 358 8.58 0.50 -17.00
N VAL A 359 7.85 1.47 -16.50
CA VAL A 359 7.91 1.91 -15.10
C VAL A 359 6.62 1.49 -14.42
N ASN A 360 6.68 0.40 -13.65
CA ASN A 360 5.54 -0.12 -12.90
C ASN A 360 5.34 0.70 -11.62
N LEU A 361 4.18 1.34 -11.48
CA LEU A 361 3.73 2.03 -10.29
C LEU A 361 2.74 1.13 -9.54
N VAL A 362 3.20 0.51 -8.45
CA VAL A 362 2.40 -0.43 -7.65
C VAL A 362 1.82 0.30 -6.45
N VAL A 363 0.53 0.60 -6.48
CA VAL A 363 -0.14 1.41 -5.45
C VAL A 363 -0.56 0.51 -4.28
N LYS A 364 0.23 0.54 -3.19
CA LYS A 364 0.02 -0.28 -1.99
C LYS A 364 -0.76 0.44 -0.89
N ALA A 365 -0.72 1.77 -0.88
CA ALA A 365 -1.56 2.63 -0.05
C ALA A 365 -2.01 3.85 -0.87
N ALA A 366 -3.13 4.47 -0.46
CA ALA A 366 -3.66 5.64 -1.16
C ALA A 366 -2.58 6.72 -1.30
N SER A 367 -2.30 7.13 -2.53
CA SER A 367 -1.10 7.90 -2.87
C SER A 367 -1.42 9.08 -3.77
N VAL A 368 -0.68 10.17 -3.58
CA VAL A 368 -0.72 11.35 -4.44
C VAL A 368 0.66 11.53 -5.07
N LEU A 369 0.68 11.73 -6.38
CA LEU A 369 1.84 12.17 -7.14
C LEU A 369 1.54 13.57 -7.68
N SER A 370 2.39 14.52 -7.31
CA SER A 370 2.35 15.88 -7.85
C SER A 370 3.71 16.53 -7.70
N ASN A 371 4.09 17.41 -8.62
CA ASN A 371 5.28 18.22 -8.44
C ASN A 371 4.94 19.54 -7.74
N VAL A 372 5.72 19.92 -6.72
CA VAL A 372 5.58 21.23 -6.05
C VAL A 372 5.79 22.37 -7.05
N ASN A 373 6.69 22.18 -8.01
CA ASN A 373 6.86 23.09 -9.14
C ASN A 373 6.03 22.60 -10.33
N THR A 374 4.95 23.30 -10.63
CA THR A 374 4.01 22.96 -11.72
C THR A 374 4.60 23.07 -13.12
N ASP A 375 5.80 23.66 -13.28
CA ASP A 375 6.52 23.71 -14.56
C ASP A 375 7.35 22.43 -14.79
N VAL A 376 7.55 21.62 -13.75
CA VAL A 376 8.31 20.36 -13.82
C VAL A 376 7.33 19.19 -13.99
N ALA A 377 7.79 18.12 -14.63
CA ALA A 377 7.04 16.90 -14.76
C ALA A 377 6.75 16.26 -13.39
N THR A 378 5.51 15.84 -13.18
CA THR A 378 5.14 14.92 -12.09
C THR A 378 5.52 13.49 -12.45
N LEU A 379 5.31 13.13 -13.72
CA LEU A 379 5.75 11.87 -14.31
C LEU A 379 6.53 12.13 -15.59
N ALA A 380 7.71 11.50 -15.73
CA ALA A 380 8.53 11.65 -16.94
C ALA A 380 9.17 10.36 -17.46
N LEU A 381 9.12 10.16 -18.79
CA LEU A 381 9.86 9.13 -19.53
C LEU A 381 10.62 9.78 -20.70
N ASP A 382 11.82 9.27 -21.00
CA ASP A 382 12.70 9.83 -22.03
C ASP A 382 13.02 8.88 -23.20
N ASN A 383 12.28 7.77 -23.33
CA ASN A 383 12.46 6.82 -24.42
C ASN A 383 11.13 6.44 -25.11
N THR A 384 11.21 6.07 -26.39
CA THR A 384 10.07 5.61 -27.21
C THR A 384 9.53 4.27 -26.69
N GLN A 385 8.23 4.01 -26.86
CA GLN A 385 7.55 2.74 -26.52
C GLN A 385 7.61 2.31 -25.06
N SER A 386 8.11 3.16 -24.16
CA SER A 386 8.04 2.97 -22.72
C SER A 386 6.67 3.40 -22.19
N SER A 387 6.24 2.83 -21.07
CA SER A 387 4.96 3.18 -20.44
C SER A 387 5.07 3.25 -18.94
N PHE A 388 4.26 4.12 -18.34
CA PHE A 388 3.90 3.96 -16.93
C PHE A 388 2.79 2.93 -16.85
N VAL A 389 2.99 1.88 -16.05
CA VAL A 389 1.98 0.85 -15.81
C VAL A 389 1.54 0.93 -14.36
N ILE A 390 0.26 1.19 -14.11
CA ILE A 390 -0.31 1.37 -12.77
C ILE A 390 -1.02 0.08 -12.37
N THR A 391 -0.74 -0.40 -11.15
CA THR A 391 -1.35 -1.60 -10.57
C THR A 391 -1.65 -1.39 -9.09
N GLY A 392 -2.44 -2.28 -8.49
CA GLY A 392 -2.81 -2.21 -7.07
C GLY A 392 -4.30 -1.96 -6.86
N ASP A 393 -4.70 -1.86 -5.60
CA ASP A 393 -6.10 -1.81 -5.16
C ASP A 393 -6.44 -0.55 -4.35
N LYS A 394 -5.50 0.40 -4.26
CA LYS A 394 -5.65 1.66 -3.53
C LYS A 394 -5.65 2.84 -4.46
N ASN A 395 -6.40 3.89 -4.11
CA ASN A 395 -6.58 5.05 -4.97
C ASN A 395 -5.26 5.78 -5.26
N LEU A 396 -5.16 6.30 -6.48
CA LEU A 396 -4.03 7.09 -6.94
C LEU A 396 -4.53 8.41 -7.51
N THR A 397 -3.97 9.52 -7.02
CA THR A 397 -4.14 10.83 -7.65
C THR A 397 -2.83 11.24 -8.31
N ILE A 398 -2.89 11.60 -9.60
CA ILE A 398 -1.79 12.20 -10.34
C ILE A 398 -2.22 13.63 -10.70
N ASP A 399 -1.52 14.63 -10.17
CA ASP A 399 -1.80 16.04 -10.40
C ASP A 399 -0.56 16.76 -10.91
N GLY A 400 -0.57 17.15 -12.18
CA GLY A 400 0.53 17.89 -12.81
C GLY A 400 0.90 17.39 -14.20
N ASN A 401 2.08 17.80 -14.68
CA ASN A 401 2.51 17.49 -16.04
C ASN A 401 2.97 16.03 -16.17
N ILE A 402 2.51 15.34 -17.21
CA ILE A 402 3.05 14.05 -17.65
C ILE A 402 3.81 14.27 -18.96
N ILE A 403 5.14 14.17 -18.90
CA ILE A 403 6.02 14.39 -20.06
C ILE A 403 6.57 13.04 -20.51
N VAL A 404 6.16 12.60 -21.69
CA VAL A 404 6.71 11.42 -22.35
C VAL A 404 7.43 11.81 -23.62
N PHE A 405 8.28 10.90 -24.11
CA PHE A 405 9.15 11.15 -25.24
C PHE A 405 8.38 11.34 -26.54
N ASP A 406 7.43 10.45 -26.85
CA ASP A 406 6.61 10.52 -28.05
C ASP A 406 5.20 9.92 -27.85
N GLY A 407 4.43 9.88 -28.95
CA GLY A 407 3.05 9.41 -28.93
C GLY A 407 2.88 7.88 -28.79
N THR A 408 3.97 7.10 -28.77
CA THR A 408 3.91 5.65 -28.52
C THR A 408 3.90 5.33 -27.03
N ASN A 409 4.33 6.27 -26.18
CA ASN A 409 4.27 6.14 -24.74
C ASN A 409 2.84 6.24 -24.22
N ARG A 410 2.55 5.50 -23.14
CA ARG A 410 1.21 5.44 -22.53
C ARG A 410 1.27 5.50 -21.00
N LEU A 411 0.23 6.10 -20.40
CA LEU A 411 -0.16 5.85 -19.02
C LEU A 411 -1.21 4.74 -19.03
N ASP A 412 -0.87 3.60 -18.43
CA ASP A 412 -1.65 2.37 -18.55
C ASP A 412 -2.09 1.86 -17.17
N ALA A 413 -3.37 2.01 -16.83
CA ALA A 413 -3.93 1.52 -15.58
C ALA A 413 -4.84 0.29 -15.76
N THR A 414 -4.74 -0.44 -16.87
CA THR A 414 -5.64 -1.58 -17.19
C THR A 414 -5.82 -2.58 -16.03
N ASP A 415 -4.74 -2.92 -15.31
CA ASP A 415 -4.76 -3.87 -14.19
C ASP A 415 -4.95 -3.20 -12.81
N PHE A 416 -5.30 -1.91 -12.78
CA PHE A 416 -5.53 -1.15 -11.56
C PHE A 416 -6.99 -1.31 -11.09
N SER A 417 -7.18 -1.59 -9.81
CA SER A 417 -8.53 -1.74 -9.21
C SER A 417 -8.87 -0.65 -8.19
N GLY A 418 -7.91 0.23 -7.88
CA GLY A 418 -8.17 1.47 -7.17
C GLY A 418 -8.73 2.54 -8.11
N GLN A 419 -9.32 3.59 -7.54
CA GLN A 419 -9.74 4.76 -8.34
C GLN A 419 -8.52 5.58 -8.77
N LEU A 420 -8.42 5.87 -10.06
CA LEU A 420 -7.47 6.81 -10.66
C LEU A 420 -8.10 8.19 -10.79
N THR A 421 -7.46 9.19 -10.20
CA THR A 421 -7.77 10.61 -10.45
C THR A 421 -6.59 11.25 -11.17
N LEU A 422 -6.79 11.63 -12.43
CA LEU A 422 -5.78 12.28 -13.26
C LEU A 422 -6.15 13.74 -13.54
N ASN A 423 -5.40 14.68 -12.96
CA ASN A 423 -5.50 16.11 -13.25
C ASN A 423 -4.31 16.52 -14.13
N LEU A 424 -4.55 16.62 -15.44
CA LEU A 424 -3.47 16.75 -16.41
C LEU A 424 -2.98 18.21 -16.53
N GLY A 425 -1.71 18.44 -16.18
CA GLY A 425 -1.07 19.75 -16.26
C GLY A 425 -0.88 20.26 -17.69
N LYS A 426 -0.83 21.59 -17.85
CA LYS A 426 -0.79 22.31 -19.14
C LYS A 426 0.37 21.90 -20.05
N GLY A 427 1.49 21.48 -19.47
CA GLY A 427 2.72 21.11 -20.19
C GLY A 427 2.81 19.63 -20.59
N SER A 428 1.76 18.84 -20.34
CA SER A 428 1.77 17.41 -20.62
C SER A 428 1.88 17.09 -22.11
N THR A 429 2.64 16.05 -22.44
CA THR A 429 2.84 15.56 -23.82
C THR A 429 2.24 14.17 -24.06
N ILE A 430 1.67 13.55 -23.02
CA ILE A 430 1.03 12.23 -23.11
C ILE A 430 -0.15 12.24 -24.08
N THR A 431 -0.22 11.23 -24.95
CA THR A 431 -1.30 11.08 -25.94
C THR A 431 -2.05 9.75 -25.83
N GLN A 432 -1.70 8.89 -24.87
CA GLN A 432 -2.39 7.64 -24.60
C GLN A 432 -2.59 7.50 -23.09
N ILE A 433 -3.85 7.49 -22.67
CA ILE A 433 -4.27 7.38 -21.27
C ILE A 433 -5.27 6.25 -21.20
N VAL A 434 -5.04 5.31 -20.29
CA VAL A 434 -5.99 4.25 -20.01
C VAL A 434 -6.25 4.15 -18.53
N GLY A 435 -7.53 4.17 -18.16
CA GLY A 435 -8.07 3.97 -16.82
C GLY A 435 -7.92 2.55 -16.33
N GLY A 436 -8.48 2.30 -15.14
CA GLY A 436 -8.53 1.01 -14.48
C GLY A 436 -9.94 0.46 -14.40
N ASN A 437 -10.15 -0.44 -13.44
CA ASN A 437 -11.40 -1.18 -13.29
C ASN A 437 -12.40 -0.52 -12.31
N ALA A 438 -12.10 0.70 -11.87
CA ALA A 438 -12.88 1.46 -10.91
C ALA A 438 -13.34 2.76 -11.56
N ASN A 439 -14.28 3.46 -10.92
CA ASN A 439 -14.78 4.74 -11.39
C ASN A 439 -13.66 5.79 -11.38
N ASP A 440 -13.09 6.10 -12.53
CA ASP A 440 -11.96 7.00 -12.69
C ASP A 440 -12.40 8.41 -13.06
N THR A 441 -11.49 9.36 -12.84
CA THR A 441 -11.72 10.77 -13.18
C THR A 441 -10.52 11.34 -13.92
N PHE A 442 -10.78 11.88 -15.11
CA PHE A 442 -9.80 12.51 -15.98
C PHE A 442 -10.14 13.99 -16.17
N THR A 443 -9.29 14.89 -15.71
CA THR A 443 -9.46 16.34 -15.86
C THR A 443 -8.40 16.90 -16.80
N LEU A 444 -8.82 17.26 -18.01
CA LEU A 444 -7.98 17.82 -19.08
C LEU A 444 -8.45 19.25 -19.43
N THR A 445 -8.31 20.16 -18.46
CA THR A 445 -8.84 21.54 -18.53
C THR A 445 -7.78 22.64 -18.41
N ALA A 446 -6.51 22.25 -18.19
CA ALA A 446 -5.39 23.17 -17.97
C ALA A 446 -5.05 23.98 -19.23
N LYS A 447 -5.46 23.51 -20.41
CA LYS A 447 -5.43 24.22 -21.68
C LYS A 447 -6.72 23.94 -22.46
N VAL A 448 -7.16 24.90 -23.27
CA VAL A 448 -8.21 24.66 -24.28
C VAL A 448 -7.73 23.58 -25.25
N ASN A 449 -8.60 22.65 -25.59
CA ASN A 449 -8.34 21.54 -26.52
C ASN A 449 -7.23 20.58 -26.04
N GLN A 450 -7.02 20.45 -24.73
CA GLN A 450 -5.98 19.56 -24.18
C GLN A 450 -6.24 18.07 -24.50
N ILE A 451 -7.50 17.67 -24.67
CA ILE A 451 -7.89 16.32 -25.09
C ILE A 451 -7.54 16.03 -26.56
N ASN A 452 -7.29 17.05 -27.39
CA ASN A 452 -7.09 16.84 -28.83
C ASN A 452 -5.92 15.90 -29.12
N GLY A 453 -6.21 14.78 -29.78
CA GLY A 453 -5.22 13.79 -30.18
C GLY A 453 -4.87 12.76 -29.11
N VAL A 454 -5.36 12.93 -27.88
CA VAL A 454 -5.22 11.99 -26.77
C VAL A 454 -6.20 10.84 -26.97
N ALA A 455 -5.68 9.62 -27.08
CA ALA A 455 -6.47 8.41 -26.97
C ALA A 455 -6.73 8.13 -25.48
N LEU A 456 -8.01 8.16 -25.09
CA LEU A 456 -8.44 7.95 -23.72
C LEU A 456 -9.41 6.77 -23.68
N ASN A 457 -9.09 5.77 -22.88
CA ASN A 457 -9.99 4.67 -22.54
C ASN A 457 -10.27 4.72 -21.04
N GLY A 458 -11.54 4.81 -20.61
CA GLY A 458 -11.88 4.70 -19.18
C GLY A 458 -11.76 3.26 -18.65
N GLU A 459 -11.86 2.26 -19.53
CA GLU A 459 -11.97 0.83 -19.21
C GLU A 459 -13.29 0.49 -18.50
N ASP A 460 -13.24 -0.23 -17.38
CA ASP A 460 -14.41 -0.69 -16.63
C ASP A 460 -14.69 0.30 -15.50
N GLY A 461 -15.97 0.62 -15.26
CA GLY A 461 -16.34 1.54 -14.19
C GLY A 461 -17.40 2.52 -14.66
N SER A 462 -17.62 3.57 -13.87
CA SER A 462 -18.34 4.75 -14.31
C SER A 462 -17.37 5.92 -14.32
N ASP A 463 -16.83 6.20 -15.50
CA ASP A 463 -15.73 7.11 -15.69
C ASP A 463 -16.19 8.51 -16.04
N THR A 464 -15.45 9.50 -15.57
CA THR A 464 -15.73 10.91 -15.81
C THR A 464 -14.57 11.61 -16.49
N LEU A 465 -14.83 12.18 -17.66
CA LEU A 465 -13.92 13.06 -18.39
C LEU A 465 -14.38 14.52 -18.27
N THR A 466 -13.58 15.37 -17.64
CA THR A 466 -13.80 16.83 -17.62
C THR A 466 -12.85 17.52 -18.59
N VAL A 467 -13.39 18.27 -19.56
CA VAL A 467 -12.61 18.88 -20.64
C VAL A 467 -12.97 20.35 -20.86
N LYS A 468 -12.01 21.10 -21.41
CA LYS A 468 -12.22 22.46 -21.92
C LYS A 468 -11.93 22.47 -23.42
N VAL A 469 -12.95 22.61 -24.25
CA VAL A 469 -12.85 22.49 -25.72
C VAL A 469 -13.47 23.72 -26.38
N GLY A 470 -12.80 24.27 -27.40
CA GLY A 470 -13.34 25.34 -28.25
C GLY A 470 -14.01 24.78 -29.50
N LEU A 471 -13.81 25.44 -30.66
CA LEU A 471 -14.27 24.97 -31.97
C LEU A 471 -13.40 23.82 -32.49
N SER A 472 -13.52 22.64 -31.89
CA SER A 472 -12.73 21.45 -32.22
C SER A 472 -13.62 20.21 -32.39
N PRO A 473 -14.26 20.04 -33.56
CA PRO A 473 -15.21 18.96 -33.83
C PRO A 473 -14.72 17.56 -33.45
N THR A 474 -13.46 17.27 -33.72
CA THR A 474 -12.84 15.94 -33.57
C THR A 474 -12.17 15.72 -32.21
N ALA A 475 -12.48 16.56 -31.21
CA ALA A 475 -11.79 16.53 -29.92
C ALA A 475 -11.96 15.20 -29.17
N LEU A 476 -13.06 14.48 -29.42
CA LEU A 476 -13.41 13.25 -28.71
C LEU A 476 -13.24 11.98 -29.56
N ASP A 477 -12.71 12.06 -30.79
CA ASP A 477 -12.65 10.93 -31.73
C ASP A 477 -11.89 9.69 -31.22
N LYS A 478 -11.08 9.85 -30.17
CA LYS A 478 -10.30 8.77 -29.57
C LYS A 478 -10.64 8.51 -28.10
N VAL A 479 -11.79 9.00 -27.65
CA VAL A 479 -12.32 8.72 -26.32
C VAL A 479 -13.26 7.51 -26.43
N ILE A 480 -13.07 6.51 -25.58
CA ILE A 480 -13.90 5.31 -25.50
C ILE A 480 -14.13 4.94 -24.03
N ASN A 481 -15.20 4.19 -23.76
CA ASN A 481 -15.57 3.69 -22.43
C ASN A 481 -15.52 4.80 -21.35
N VAL A 482 -16.26 5.88 -21.59
CA VAL A 482 -16.46 6.95 -20.61
C VAL A 482 -17.95 7.23 -20.52
N GLU A 483 -18.51 7.23 -19.32
CA GLU A 483 -19.96 7.37 -19.11
C GLU A 483 -20.37 8.84 -18.94
N THR A 484 -19.46 9.70 -18.49
CA THR A 484 -19.75 11.12 -18.24
C THR A 484 -18.69 12.03 -18.84
N ILE A 485 -19.12 12.98 -19.67
CA ILE A 485 -18.29 14.08 -20.16
C ILE A 485 -18.83 15.41 -19.63
N ILE A 486 -17.99 16.13 -18.90
CA ILE A 486 -18.28 17.46 -18.37
C ILE A 486 -17.49 18.49 -19.16
N PHE A 487 -18.18 19.43 -19.80
CA PHE A 487 -17.58 20.55 -20.48
C PHE A 487 -17.41 21.75 -19.54
N LYS A 488 -16.21 22.34 -19.57
CA LYS A 488 -15.89 23.64 -18.97
C LYS A 488 -15.72 24.68 -20.07
N GLU A 489 -16.27 25.87 -19.84
CA GLU A 489 -16.27 26.94 -20.83
C GLU A 489 -14.85 27.38 -21.20
N ASP A 490 -14.63 27.61 -22.50
CA ASP A 490 -13.49 28.38 -23.00
C ASP A 490 -13.76 29.88 -22.82
N THR A 491 -12.72 30.63 -22.50
CA THR A 491 -12.76 32.09 -22.47
C THR A 491 -12.98 32.72 -23.84
N ALA A 492 -12.53 32.08 -24.93
CA ALA A 492 -12.49 32.67 -26.26
C ALA A 492 -13.64 32.20 -27.16
N ALA A 493 -13.74 30.90 -27.43
CA ALA A 493 -14.61 30.33 -28.45
C ALA A 493 -15.79 29.55 -27.86
N ASP A 494 -16.83 29.37 -28.66
CA ASP A 494 -17.88 28.39 -28.39
C ASP A 494 -17.35 26.97 -28.54
N THR A 495 -18.00 26.01 -27.89
CA THR A 495 -17.63 24.60 -27.97
C THR A 495 -18.37 23.93 -29.12
N LYS A 496 -17.64 23.27 -30.01
CA LYS A 496 -18.23 22.42 -31.06
C LYS A 496 -17.63 21.02 -31.02
N ILE A 497 -18.49 20.03 -30.85
CA ILE A 497 -18.17 18.60 -30.79
C ILE A 497 -18.99 17.85 -31.83
N THR A 498 -18.39 16.81 -32.39
CA THR A 498 -19.02 16.03 -33.43
C THR A 498 -18.55 14.59 -33.28
N THR A 499 -19.46 13.68 -32.93
CA THR A 499 -19.11 12.34 -32.42
C THR A 499 -18.71 11.34 -33.52
N VAL A 500 -18.25 10.16 -33.08
CA VAL A 500 -17.89 8.99 -33.87
C VAL A 500 -18.37 7.73 -33.16
N ASP A 501 -18.74 6.67 -33.88
CA ASP A 501 -19.56 5.55 -33.36
C ASP A 501 -18.88 4.71 -32.27
N THR A 502 -17.60 4.99 -32.01
CA THR A 502 -16.82 4.34 -30.95
C THR A 502 -16.90 5.06 -29.61
N LEU A 503 -17.41 6.29 -29.56
CA LEU A 503 -17.42 7.09 -28.33
C LEU A 503 -18.36 6.50 -27.28
N VAL A 504 -19.52 5.97 -27.70
CA VAL A 504 -20.48 5.33 -26.81
C VAL A 504 -20.57 3.83 -27.13
N ALA A 505 -20.36 2.99 -26.14
CA ALA A 505 -20.50 1.55 -26.32
C ALA A 505 -21.96 1.16 -26.66
N SER A 506 -22.12 0.06 -27.40
CA SER A 506 -23.44 -0.43 -27.82
C SER A 506 -24.37 -0.67 -26.63
N GLY A 507 -25.54 -0.02 -26.65
CA GLY A 507 -26.54 -0.07 -25.59
C GLY A 507 -26.21 0.76 -24.33
N ALA A 508 -25.05 1.42 -24.28
CA ALA A 508 -24.69 2.32 -23.20
C ALA A 508 -25.32 3.71 -23.40
N THR A 509 -25.24 4.55 -22.36
CA THR A 509 -25.68 5.94 -22.40
C THR A 509 -24.56 6.86 -21.94
N LEU A 510 -24.16 7.82 -22.78
CA LEU A 510 -23.21 8.86 -22.39
C LEU A 510 -23.95 10.08 -21.83
N THR A 511 -23.57 10.50 -20.62
CA THR A 511 -24.00 11.78 -20.06
C THR A 511 -23.06 12.89 -20.53
N VAL A 512 -23.62 13.91 -21.15
CA VAL A 512 -22.92 15.11 -21.61
C VAL A 512 -23.45 16.33 -20.86
N ASP A 513 -22.58 17.00 -20.13
CA ASP A 513 -22.94 18.12 -19.26
C ASP A 513 -22.16 19.40 -19.62
N ALA A 514 -22.85 20.38 -20.21
CA ALA A 514 -22.38 21.74 -20.40
C ALA A 514 -23.16 22.77 -19.57
N SER A 515 -23.90 22.34 -18.54
CA SER A 515 -24.71 23.21 -17.68
C SER A 515 -23.93 24.32 -16.99
N SER A 516 -22.60 24.19 -16.89
CA SER A 516 -21.71 25.21 -16.34
C SER A 516 -21.44 26.40 -17.28
N PHE A 517 -21.89 26.35 -18.54
CA PHE A 517 -21.67 27.41 -19.52
C PHE A 517 -22.59 28.59 -19.24
N THR A 518 -22.00 29.78 -19.10
CA THR A 518 -22.76 31.02 -18.85
C THR A 518 -22.57 32.06 -19.94
N THR A 519 -21.46 31.96 -20.69
CA THR A 519 -21.07 32.95 -21.72
C THR A 519 -20.78 32.36 -23.09
N LYS A 520 -20.80 31.03 -23.22
CA LYS A 520 -20.53 30.27 -24.45
C LYS A 520 -21.66 29.31 -24.76
N THR A 521 -21.71 28.88 -26.01
CA THR A 521 -22.67 27.86 -26.47
C THR A 521 -21.99 26.51 -26.68
N LEU A 522 -22.80 25.46 -26.63
CA LEU A 522 -22.48 24.10 -27.03
C LEU A 522 -23.18 23.80 -28.36
N THR A 523 -22.37 23.44 -29.36
CA THR A 523 -22.84 22.68 -30.53
C THR A 523 -22.38 21.22 -30.36
N PHE A 524 -23.28 20.34 -29.98
CA PHE A 524 -23.02 18.90 -29.86
C PHE A 524 -23.76 18.16 -30.98
N ASP A 525 -23.00 17.55 -31.89
CA ASP A 525 -23.54 16.75 -32.98
C ASP A 525 -23.25 15.27 -32.72
N GLY A 526 -24.25 14.59 -32.13
CA GLY A 526 -24.26 13.16 -31.83
C GLY A 526 -24.33 12.26 -33.06
N GLY A 527 -24.49 12.81 -34.27
CA GLY A 527 -24.35 12.04 -35.50
C GLY A 527 -25.49 12.15 -36.49
N ASP A 528 -25.25 11.68 -37.70
CA ASP A 528 -26.24 11.47 -38.75
C ASP A 528 -26.60 9.97 -38.81
N PRO A 529 -27.86 9.59 -39.08
CA PRO A 529 -28.42 8.22 -39.06
C PRO A 529 -27.68 7.03 -39.64
N VAL A 530 -26.54 7.24 -40.30
CA VAL A 530 -25.84 6.19 -41.04
C VAL A 530 -24.41 5.96 -40.56
N THR A 531 -23.74 6.92 -39.91
CA THR A 531 -22.27 6.86 -39.81
C THR A 531 -21.62 7.23 -38.47
N ARG A 532 -22.35 7.77 -37.48
CA ARG A 532 -21.67 8.49 -36.38
C ARG A 532 -22.02 8.09 -34.96
N GLU A 533 -23.27 7.79 -34.60
CA GLU A 533 -23.61 7.07 -33.35
C GLU A 533 -24.90 6.28 -33.56
N THR A 534 -24.76 4.99 -33.77
CA THR A 534 -25.84 4.12 -34.28
C THR A 534 -26.41 3.18 -33.22
N ASN A 535 -25.68 3.00 -32.11
CA ASN A 535 -25.90 1.92 -31.16
C ASN A 535 -25.89 2.35 -29.67
N GLY A 536 -25.33 3.50 -29.33
CA GLY A 536 -25.40 4.13 -28.00
C GLY A 536 -26.44 5.25 -27.92
N SER A 537 -26.80 5.62 -26.69
CA SER A 537 -27.71 6.74 -26.36
C SER A 537 -26.96 7.90 -25.70
N PHE A 538 -27.57 9.08 -25.68
CA PHE A 538 -27.08 10.30 -25.07
C PHE A 538 -28.05 10.87 -24.03
N LYS A 539 -27.47 11.45 -22.97
CA LYS A 539 -28.15 12.38 -22.08
C LYS A 539 -27.41 13.71 -22.09
N ILE A 540 -27.91 14.66 -22.88
CA ILE A 540 -27.24 15.93 -23.17
C ILE A 540 -27.89 17.07 -22.40
N THR A 541 -27.09 17.86 -21.70
CA THR A 541 -27.51 19.11 -21.05
C THR A 541 -26.68 20.28 -21.58
N GLY A 542 -27.34 21.25 -22.20
CA GLY A 542 -26.76 22.52 -22.63
C GLY A 542 -26.54 23.52 -21.49
N GLY A 543 -26.00 24.68 -21.84
CA GLY A 543 -25.70 25.82 -21.00
C GLY A 543 -26.82 26.84 -20.89
N ALA A 544 -26.45 28.08 -20.57
CA ALA A 544 -27.41 29.18 -20.37
C ALA A 544 -27.76 29.97 -21.65
N LEU A 545 -27.08 29.70 -22.77
CA LEU A 545 -27.23 30.41 -24.04
C LEU A 545 -27.76 29.46 -25.12
N VAL A 546 -28.09 30.02 -26.29
CA VAL A 546 -28.67 29.28 -27.42
C VAL A 546 -27.75 28.16 -27.90
N ASP A 547 -28.09 26.92 -27.55
CA ASP A 547 -27.33 25.73 -27.90
C ASP A 547 -27.91 24.99 -29.11
N VAL A 548 -27.08 24.12 -29.67
CA VAL A 548 -27.46 23.20 -30.75
C VAL A 548 -27.08 21.80 -30.32
N LEU A 549 -28.08 21.01 -29.94
CA LEU A 549 -27.89 19.66 -29.41
C LEU A 549 -28.56 18.66 -30.33
N LYS A 550 -27.77 17.72 -30.85
CA LYS A 550 -28.26 16.64 -31.69
C LYS A 550 -27.87 15.30 -31.07
N GLY A 551 -28.85 14.42 -30.89
CA GLY A 551 -28.70 13.04 -30.45
C GLY A 551 -28.06 12.13 -31.50
N GLY A 552 -28.13 10.82 -31.26
CA GLY A 552 -27.77 9.73 -32.15
C GLY A 552 -29.02 8.94 -32.60
N GLU A 553 -28.88 7.65 -32.90
CA GLU A 553 -29.96 6.80 -33.43
C GLU A 553 -30.69 5.95 -32.38
N LYS A 554 -30.47 6.23 -31.10
CA LYS A 554 -31.12 5.55 -29.97
C LYS A 554 -31.88 6.56 -29.13
N ASN A 555 -32.64 6.05 -28.18
CA ASN A 555 -33.45 6.87 -27.30
C ASN A 555 -32.56 7.82 -26.49
N ASP A 556 -32.63 9.10 -26.83
CA ASP A 556 -31.82 10.14 -26.22
C ASP A 556 -32.63 11.00 -25.25
N THR A 557 -31.94 11.71 -24.37
CA THR A 557 -32.54 12.72 -23.50
C THR A 557 -31.83 14.04 -23.67
N LEU A 558 -32.54 15.05 -24.20
CA LEU A 558 -31.96 16.35 -24.55
C LEU A 558 -32.58 17.43 -23.67
N THR A 559 -31.71 18.21 -23.01
CA THR A 559 -32.08 19.37 -22.18
C THR A 559 -31.33 20.59 -22.72
N GLY A 560 -32.06 21.54 -23.30
CA GLY A 560 -31.45 22.75 -23.89
C GLY A 560 -30.76 23.62 -22.85
N GLY A 561 -31.42 23.87 -21.71
CA GLY A 561 -30.89 24.74 -20.68
C GLY A 561 -31.56 26.12 -20.73
N GLY A 562 -30.78 27.19 -20.86
CA GLY A 562 -31.29 28.56 -21.01
C GLY A 562 -31.16 29.05 -22.45
N GLY A 563 -31.96 30.04 -22.84
CA GLY A 563 -32.01 30.52 -24.21
C GLY A 563 -32.90 29.67 -25.12
N THR A 564 -32.99 30.07 -26.39
CA THR A 564 -33.82 29.37 -27.39
C THR A 564 -33.03 28.29 -28.13
N ASP A 565 -32.99 27.09 -27.56
CA ASP A 565 -32.13 26.00 -28.03
C ASP A 565 -32.69 25.26 -29.26
N ASN A 566 -31.81 24.68 -30.07
CA ASN A 566 -32.21 23.79 -31.16
C ASN A 566 -31.86 22.35 -30.80
N LEU A 567 -32.88 21.50 -30.70
CA LEU A 567 -32.78 20.10 -30.30
C LEU A 567 -33.17 19.19 -31.46
N THR A 568 -32.37 18.18 -31.73
CA THR A 568 -32.61 17.17 -32.77
C THR A 568 -32.44 15.79 -32.14
N GLY A 569 -33.46 14.95 -32.17
CA GLY A 569 -33.40 13.59 -31.61
C GLY A 569 -32.74 12.58 -32.56
N ASN A 570 -33.10 12.67 -33.84
CA ASN A 570 -32.93 11.69 -34.92
C ASN A 570 -33.80 10.44 -34.78
N GLY A 571 -33.19 9.30 -34.45
CA GLY A 571 -33.81 7.99 -34.44
C GLY A 571 -33.97 7.48 -33.01
N GLY A 572 -35.00 6.68 -32.75
CA GLY A 572 -35.30 6.21 -31.40
C GLY A 572 -36.41 7.03 -30.75
N ASN A 573 -36.87 6.60 -29.58
CA ASN A 573 -37.90 7.32 -28.83
C ASN A 573 -37.22 8.35 -27.93
N ASP A 574 -37.17 9.60 -28.35
CA ASP A 574 -36.39 10.62 -27.66
C ASP A 574 -37.21 11.36 -26.60
N GLN A 575 -36.51 11.84 -25.58
CA GLN A 575 -37.07 12.68 -24.53
C GLN A 575 -36.51 14.09 -24.61
N PHE A 576 -37.36 15.04 -24.97
CA PHE A 576 -37.03 16.46 -24.92
C PHE A 576 -37.45 17.02 -23.55
N LEU A 577 -36.48 17.21 -22.66
CA LEU A 577 -36.71 17.69 -21.30
C LEU A 577 -36.96 19.21 -21.31
N LEU A 578 -38.20 19.58 -21.04
CA LEU A 578 -38.63 20.96 -20.88
C LEU A 578 -38.64 21.31 -19.39
N ASN A 579 -37.73 22.18 -18.99
CA ASN A 579 -37.52 22.53 -17.58
C ASN A 579 -37.41 24.05 -17.33
N LYS A 580 -37.90 24.88 -18.26
CA LYS A 580 -37.92 26.34 -18.12
C LYS A 580 -39.33 26.90 -18.32
N ALA A 581 -39.83 27.60 -17.31
CA ALA A 581 -41.10 28.33 -17.33
C ALA A 581 -40.87 29.84 -17.52
N THR A 582 -39.97 30.24 -18.42
CA THR A 582 -39.63 31.66 -18.64
C THR A 582 -39.55 31.96 -20.13
N ALA A 583 -40.24 33.00 -20.57
CA ALA A 583 -40.24 33.43 -21.96
C ALA A 583 -38.81 33.65 -22.49
N GLY A 584 -38.55 33.21 -23.73
CA GLY A 584 -37.21 33.25 -24.34
C GLY A 584 -36.30 32.06 -24.00
N ASN A 585 -36.80 31.06 -23.25
CA ASN A 585 -36.10 29.80 -22.96
C ASN A 585 -36.83 28.58 -23.56
N ASN A 586 -37.56 28.78 -24.66
CA ASN A 586 -38.25 27.69 -25.35
C ASN A 586 -37.25 26.86 -26.16
N VAL A 587 -37.55 25.59 -26.37
CA VAL A 587 -36.74 24.76 -27.29
C VAL A 587 -37.37 24.73 -28.69
N ASN A 588 -36.54 24.58 -29.72
CA ASN A 588 -36.93 24.30 -31.09
C ASN A 588 -36.54 22.85 -31.40
N ILE A 589 -37.51 21.95 -31.41
CA ILE A 589 -37.29 20.54 -31.74
C ILE A 589 -37.45 20.38 -33.26
N THR A 590 -36.40 19.94 -33.94
CA THR A 590 -36.34 20.01 -35.40
C THR A 590 -37.02 18.84 -36.12
N ASP A 591 -37.21 17.71 -35.43
CA ASP A 591 -37.54 16.42 -36.02
C ASP A 591 -38.46 15.54 -35.15
N PHE A 592 -39.21 16.16 -34.23
CA PHE A 592 -40.18 15.47 -33.38
C PHE A 592 -41.05 14.50 -34.19
N SER A 593 -41.07 13.24 -33.75
CA SER A 593 -41.72 12.13 -34.43
C SER A 593 -42.74 11.43 -33.53
N ILE A 594 -43.78 10.90 -34.17
CA ILE A 594 -44.85 10.11 -33.53
C ILE A 594 -44.96 8.70 -34.15
N VAL A 595 -43.92 8.29 -34.89
CA VAL A 595 -43.90 7.01 -35.61
C VAL A 595 -43.51 5.90 -34.62
N ALA A 596 -44.03 4.69 -34.82
CA ALA A 596 -43.65 3.56 -33.98
C ALA A 596 -42.13 3.30 -34.01
N ASN A 597 -41.52 3.14 -32.82
CA ASN A 597 -40.06 3.02 -32.59
C ASN A 597 -39.24 4.29 -32.88
N ASN A 598 -39.92 5.40 -33.15
CA ASN A 598 -39.37 6.75 -33.13
C ASN A 598 -40.49 7.69 -32.64
N ASN A 599 -41.02 7.39 -31.45
CA ASN A 599 -42.16 8.07 -30.84
C ASN A 599 -41.66 8.92 -29.68
N ASP A 600 -41.45 10.20 -29.98
CA ASP A 600 -40.84 11.15 -29.08
C ASP A 600 -41.79 11.63 -28.00
N VAL A 601 -41.17 12.13 -26.93
CA VAL A 601 -41.86 12.55 -25.72
C VAL A 601 -41.41 13.95 -25.32
N PHE A 602 -42.38 14.82 -25.08
CA PHE A 602 -42.18 16.01 -24.27
C PHE A 602 -42.11 15.60 -22.79
N ALA A 603 -40.91 15.64 -22.23
CA ALA A 603 -40.69 15.40 -20.80
C ALA A 603 -40.84 16.72 -20.05
N LEU A 604 -41.97 16.91 -19.37
CA LEU A 604 -42.30 18.14 -18.66
C LEU A 604 -41.85 18.04 -17.20
N SER A 605 -40.89 18.88 -16.80
CA SER A 605 -40.43 18.90 -15.39
C SER A 605 -41.49 19.51 -14.48
N ASN A 606 -41.99 18.74 -13.52
CA ASN A 606 -42.95 19.26 -12.55
C ASN A 606 -42.34 20.37 -11.68
N ALA A 607 -41.03 20.27 -11.39
CA ALA A 607 -40.34 21.26 -10.59
C ALA A 607 -40.25 22.62 -11.28
N ALA A 608 -40.19 22.63 -12.62
CA ALA A 608 -40.13 23.86 -13.42
C ALA A 608 -41.49 24.54 -13.61
N PHE A 609 -42.58 23.76 -13.65
CA PHE A 609 -43.90 24.24 -14.05
C PHE A 609 -44.88 24.17 -12.87
N ALA A 610 -45.16 25.32 -12.25
CA ALA A 610 -46.12 25.42 -11.16
C ALA A 610 -47.52 24.91 -11.58
N GLY A 611 -48.10 24.03 -10.77
CA GLY A 611 -49.40 23.41 -11.04
C GLY A 611 -49.37 22.28 -12.05
N ALA A 612 -48.20 21.88 -12.56
CA ALA A 612 -48.06 20.66 -13.36
C ALA A 612 -48.49 19.42 -12.55
N PRO A 613 -48.91 18.33 -13.22
CA PRO A 613 -49.24 17.09 -12.52
C PRO A 613 -48.07 16.54 -11.71
N ALA A 614 -48.36 15.62 -10.79
CA ALA A 614 -47.32 14.86 -10.12
C ALA A 614 -46.59 13.92 -11.10
N VAL A 615 -45.33 13.59 -10.80
CA VAL A 615 -44.58 12.57 -11.55
C VAL A 615 -45.36 11.24 -11.52
N GLY A 616 -45.53 10.62 -12.69
CA GLY A 616 -46.29 9.37 -12.85
C GLY A 616 -47.81 9.53 -12.86
N ALA A 617 -48.35 10.77 -12.85
CA ALA A 617 -49.77 11.00 -13.01
C ALA A 617 -50.27 10.53 -14.39
N ALA A 618 -51.43 9.88 -14.43
CA ALA A 618 -52.08 9.50 -15.68
C ALA A 618 -52.55 10.76 -16.43
N LEU A 619 -51.92 11.05 -17.56
CA LEU A 619 -52.23 12.19 -18.41
C LEU A 619 -53.42 11.88 -19.33
N THR A 620 -54.15 12.92 -19.73
CA THR A 620 -55.22 12.85 -20.72
C THR A 620 -54.96 13.89 -21.81
N VAL A 621 -54.83 13.45 -23.05
CA VAL A 621 -54.73 14.35 -24.22
C VAL A 621 -56.11 14.54 -24.82
N SER A 622 -56.54 15.79 -25.01
CA SER A 622 -57.88 16.11 -25.52
C SER A 622 -57.90 17.41 -26.32
N ALA A 623 -58.87 17.53 -27.24
CA ALA A 623 -59.20 18.82 -27.85
C ALA A 623 -59.91 19.72 -26.83
N VAL A 624 -60.01 21.03 -27.10
CA VAL A 624 -60.68 21.99 -26.19
C VAL A 624 -62.13 21.59 -25.94
N VAL A 625 -62.80 21.09 -26.97
CA VAL A 625 -64.17 20.59 -26.89
C VAL A 625 -64.17 19.21 -26.21
N GLY A 626 -64.74 19.14 -25.00
CA GLY A 626 -64.87 17.90 -24.24
C GLY A 626 -63.72 17.61 -23.27
N ALA A 627 -62.73 18.52 -23.15
CA ALA A 627 -61.67 18.42 -22.16
C ALA A 627 -62.18 18.55 -20.72
N SER A 628 -61.55 17.81 -19.80
CA SER A 628 -61.75 17.99 -18.36
C SER A 628 -60.89 19.14 -17.83
N ASN A 629 -61.41 19.94 -16.90
CA ASN A 629 -60.64 20.99 -16.23
C ASN A 629 -59.72 20.39 -15.12
N SER A 630 -58.65 19.72 -15.53
CA SER A 630 -57.72 19.01 -14.64
C SER A 630 -56.27 19.33 -14.98
N ALA A 631 -55.39 19.34 -13.98
CA ALA A 631 -53.94 19.47 -14.20
C ALA A 631 -53.39 18.37 -15.12
N ASN A 632 -53.98 17.17 -15.06
CA ASN A 632 -53.58 16.02 -15.87
C ASN A 632 -54.00 16.13 -17.34
N THR A 633 -54.81 17.13 -17.70
CA THR A 633 -55.25 17.32 -19.07
C THR A 633 -54.23 18.16 -19.84
N ILE A 634 -53.85 17.66 -21.02
CA ILE A 634 -53.03 18.37 -22.00
C ILE A 634 -53.93 18.65 -23.21
N LEU A 635 -54.08 19.92 -23.57
CA LEU A 635 -54.87 20.30 -24.73
C LEU A 635 -54.05 20.14 -26.01
N VAL A 636 -54.61 19.52 -27.04
CA VAL A 636 -54.01 19.45 -28.38
C VAL A 636 -55.08 19.87 -29.37
N ASP A 637 -54.96 21.08 -29.91
CA ASP A 637 -56.00 21.67 -30.76
C ASP A 637 -55.43 22.77 -31.68
N THR A 638 -56.26 23.37 -32.53
CA THR A 638 -55.89 24.51 -33.36
C THR A 638 -55.73 25.78 -32.52
N GLN A 639 -54.90 26.72 -32.97
CA GLN A 639 -54.73 28.01 -32.29
C GLN A 639 -56.07 28.71 -32.03
N ALA A 640 -56.98 28.69 -33.01
CA ALA A 640 -58.29 29.31 -32.90
C ALA A 640 -59.09 28.72 -31.74
N ASN A 641 -59.04 27.40 -31.53
CA ASN A 641 -59.74 26.70 -30.46
C ASN A 641 -59.11 26.96 -29.09
N LEU A 642 -57.76 26.95 -29.01
CA LEU A 642 -57.03 27.24 -27.76
C LEU A 642 -57.27 28.66 -27.23
N LEU A 643 -57.65 29.59 -28.11
CA LEU A 643 -57.99 30.98 -27.76
C LEU A 643 -59.49 31.22 -27.49
N THR A 644 -60.33 30.19 -27.59
CA THR A 644 -61.79 30.35 -27.33
C THR A 644 -62.08 30.60 -25.85
N THR A 645 -63.25 31.18 -25.57
CA THR A 645 -63.74 31.43 -24.20
C THR A 645 -63.81 30.17 -23.33
N ASN A 646 -63.97 28.98 -23.92
CA ASN A 646 -63.99 27.72 -23.16
C ASN A 646 -62.58 27.33 -22.70
N ALA A 647 -61.57 27.51 -23.55
CA ALA A 647 -60.18 27.29 -23.18
C ALA A 647 -59.70 28.29 -22.10
N ILE A 648 -60.21 29.53 -22.14
CA ILE A 648 -59.97 30.61 -21.15
C ILE A 648 -60.61 30.31 -19.77
N ASN A 649 -61.37 29.22 -19.61
CA ASN A 649 -61.97 28.85 -18.31
C ASN A 649 -61.34 27.61 -17.66
N TYR A 650 -60.29 27.02 -18.26
CA TYR A 650 -59.64 25.82 -17.75
C TYR A 650 -58.55 26.12 -16.69
N GLY A 651 -58.98 26.71 -15.58
CA GLY A 651 -58.20 27.06 -14.37
C GLY A 651 -57.06 26.12 -13.94
N ASN A 652 -57.24 24.82 -14.18
CA ASN A 652 -56.33 23.77 -13.76
C ASN A 652 -55.45 23.20 -14.88
N VAL A 653 -55.82 23.39 -16.15
CA VAL A 653 -55.05 22.87 -17.30
C VAL A 653 -53.81 23.73 -17.48
N ARG A 654 -52.63 23.10 -17.51
CA ARG A 654 -51.35 23.84 -17.56
C ARG A 654 -50.63 23.78 -18.89
N PHE A 655 -50.96 22.83 -19.75
CA PHE A 655 -50.23 22.63 -21.01
C PHE A 655 -51.18 22.53 -22.20
N ALA A 656 -50.81 23.19 -23.29
CA ALA A 656 -51.54 23.12 -24.55
C ALA A 656 -50.60 23.14 -25.76
N TYR A 657 -50.87 22.28 -26.73
CA TYR A 657 -50.17 22.23 -28.01
C TYR A 657 -51.06 22.79 -29.13
N ASP A 658 -50.57 23.85 -29.77
CA ASP A 658 -51.12 24.49 -30.95
C ASP A 658 -50.68 23.75 -32.21
N THR A 659 -51.59 22.95 -32.76
CA THR A 659 -51.42 22.18 -34.00
C THR A 659 -51.36 23.04 -35.27
N THR A 660 -51.77 24.32 -35.21
CA THR A 660 -51.70 25.23 -36.36
C THR A 660 -50.28 25.78 -36.54
N ASN A 661 -49.59 26.07 -35.43
CA ASN A 661 -48.25 26.67 -35.44
C ASN A 661 -47.14 25.74 -34.92
N ASN A 662 -47.49 24.51 -34.52
CA ASN A 662 -46.59 23.51 -33.92
C ASN A 662 -45.88 24.00 -32.66
N LYS A 663 -46.66 24.50 -31.70
CA LYS A 663 -46.13 25.14 -30.49
C LYS A 663 -46.75 24.58 -29.23
N LEU A 664 -45.93 24.21 -28.26
CA LEU A 664 -46.34 23.81 -26.93
C LEU A 664 -46.20 24.98 -25.96
N TYR A 665 -47.27 25.25 -25.22
CA TYR A 665 -47.35 26.34 -24.26
C TYR A 665 -47.59 25.82 -22.84
N TYR A 666 -47.05 26.54 -21.88
CA TYR A 666 -47.36 26.44 -20.45
C TYR A 666 -48.15 27.66 -19.99
N ASP A 667 -49.22 27.44 -19.23
CA ASP A 667 -50.03 28.49 -18.62
C ASP A 667 -49.62 28.70 -17.14
N ALA A 668 -48.85 29.77 -16.92
CA ALA A 668 -48.27 30.10 -15.62
C ALA A 668 -49.28 30.61 -14.59
N ASP A 669 -50.37 31.25 -15.00
CA ASP A 669 -51.41 31.76 -14.09
C ASP A 669 -52.66 30.88 -14.07
N GLY A 670 -52.83 30.00 -15.06
CA GLY A 670 -53.96 29.08 -15.19
C GLY A 670 -55.22 29.77 -15.71
N VAL A 671 -55.11 30.97 -16.25
CA VAL A 671 -56.27 31.72 -16.74
C VAL A 671 -56.52 31.42 -18.21
N ALA A 672 -55.49 31.39 -19.06
CA ALA A 672 -55.64 31.12 -20.49
C ALA A 672 -54.32 30.87 -21.21
N PHE A 673 -54.38 30.14 -22.33
CA PHE A 673 -53.30 30.05 -23.33
C PHE A 673 -53.22 31.28 -24.25
N GLY A 674 -53.34 32.48 -23.67
CA GLY A 674 -53.23 33.75 -24.37
C GLY A 674 -52.67 34.86 -23.48
N GLY A 675 -51.91 35.78 -24.07
CA GLY A 675 -51.26 36.87 -23.31
C GLY A 675 -49.91 36.48 -22.70
N PRO A 676 -49.34 37.31 -21.80
CA PRO A 676 -47.96 37.18 -21.34
C PRO A 676 -47.69 35.98 -20.40
N SER A 677 -48.72 35.44 -19.75
CA SER A 677 -48.62 34.25 -18.88
C SER A 677 -48.64 32.93 -19.65
N SER A 678 -48.98 32.98 -20.95
CA SER A 678 -48.85 31.85 -21.86
C SER A 678 -47.43 31.79 -22.38
N ILE A 679 -46.64 30.91 -21.79
CA ILE A 679 -45.20 30.79 -22.04
C ILE A 679 -45.00 29.72 -23.11
N LEU A 680 -44.42 30.11 -24.25
CA LEU A 680 -43.94 29.15 -25.23
C LEU A 680 -42.80 28.34 -24.60
N ILE A 681 -42.93 27.01 -24.60
CA ILE A 681 -41.92 26.10 -24.02
C ILE A 681 -41.27 25.19 -25.07
N ALA A 682 -41.98 24.87 -26.16
CA ALA A 682 -41.38 24.17 -27.29
C ALA A 682 -42.04 24.57 -28.62
N THR A 683 -41.26 24.54 -29.70
CA THR A 683 -41.72 24.55 -31.08
C THR A 683 -41.26 23.26 -31.75
N THR A 684 -42.06 22.66 -32.63
CA THR A 684 -41.68 21.47 -33.39
C THR A 684 -41.82 21.66 -34.90
N ASN A 685 -41.29 20.71 -35.68
CA ASN A 685 -41.75 20.43 -37.04
C ASN A 685 -43.26 20.09 -37.08
N ALA A 686 -43.83 20.09 -38.28
CA ALA A 686 -45.23 19.73 -38.49
C ALA A 686 -45.49 18.26 -38.13
N ILE A 687 -46.48 18.02 -37.26
CA ILE A 687 -46.84 16.68 -36.80
C ILE A 687 -47.98 16.13 -37.69
N PRO A 688 -47.79 14.99 -38.37
CA PRO A 688 -48.82 14.40 -39.22
C PRO A 688 -49.97 13.76 -38.41
N ALA A 689 -51.10 13.48 -39.08
CA ALA A 689 -52.18 12.71 -38.48
C ALA A 689 -51.70 11.29 -38.08
N PRO A 690 -52.17 10.71 -36.95
CA PRO A 690 -53.32 11.13 -36.13
C PRO A 690 -53.04 12.27 -35.13
N GLY A 691 -51.81 12.81 -35.08
CA GLY A 691 -51.40 13.84 -34.14
C GLY A 691 -50.90 13.30 -32.80
N LEU A 692 -50.65 14.21 -31.86
CA LEU A 692 -50.13 13.89 -30.52
C LEU A 692 -51.17 13.13 -29.67
N ASN A 693 -50.69 12.17 -28.89
CA ASN A 693 -51.50 11.45 -27.92
C ASN A 693 -50.76 11.32 -26.58
N VAL A 694 -51.34 10.59 -25.61
CA VAL A 694 -50.79 10.46 -24.25
C VAL A 694 -49.36 9.91 -24.22
N SER A 695 -48.95 9.08 -25.19
CA SER A 695 -47.59 8.53 -25.25
C SER A 695 -46.52 9.56 -25.58
N ASN A 696 -46.89 10.75 -26.06
CA ASN A 696 -45.96 11.82 -26.41
C ASN A 696 -45.70 12.81 -25.27
N PHE A 697 -46.26 12.56 -24.09
CA PHE A 697 -46.09 13.42 -22.93
C PHE A 697 -45.77 12.59 -21.70
N THR A 698 -44.82 13.08 -20.91
CA THR A 698 -44.54 12.53 -19.59
C THR A 698 -44.23 13.65 -18.62
N ILE A 699 -44.48 13.41 -17.33
CA ILE A 699 -44.08 14.31 -16.26
C ILE A 699 -42.86 13.72 -15.56
N VAL A 700 -41.80 14.51 -15.46
CA VAL A 700 -40.54 14.13 -14.79
C VAL A 700 -40.28 15.03 -13.59
N ALA A 701 -39.33 14.61 -12.74
CA ALA A 701 -38.95 15.32 -11.52
C ALA A 701 -38.28 16.67 -11.82
#